data_AF-A0A151P471-F1
#
_entry.id   AF-A0A151P471-F1
#
_cell.length_a   1.000
_cell.length_b   1.000
_cell.length_c   1.000
_cell.angle_alpha   90.00
_cell.angle_beta   90.00
_cell.angle_gamma   90.00
#
_symmetry.space_group_name_H-M   'P 1'
#
loop_
_entity.id
_entity.type
_entity.pdbx_description
1 polymer ?
#
loop_
_entity_poly.entity_id
_entity_poly.type
_entity_poly.pdbx_seq_one_letter_code
_entity_poly.pdbx_strand_id
1 'polypeptide(L)'
;MSRLVSAIDPLLDVPPLDPAALTHGPPRQRLHALCSLWPLLRAGLVLGKQLPQSYQVLTAPISKVLDQWFESEPLKATLATDAVIGAMASPHTPGSGYVLLHHVMGELQGQQGAWAYVAGGMGALSNAIACAAAAHGAHIFTEKPVARVLVGTNGAACGVALGDGTELRSRLVLSNASPQHTFLQLVPQEQLPAAFVRQVAQLDTRSPVTKINVAVARLPSFLAAPNPRDGRPLPHHQCSIHLNCEDVALLHQAFEDASQGQPSARPMIELCIPSALDPSLAPPGCHVVSLFTQYTPYTLAGGRPWGEQEREAYADRVFDCVEDYAPGFKASVVGRDVLTPPDLERVFGLPGGAQPPEIQLRLVGAGTGGREGRLELRYQGTWGTVCDDDFDIHAAAVACRELGFEGAETWSHSATYGRGEGPVWLDNVRCSGTESSLAQCSSNGWGVSDCQHSEDVGVVCSGPLLPRAPSLASGARLQGSRLEVRIKPVLAWAKLSVPVTEGVVEVKYEGRWRQVCDAGWTRNNSRVVCGTLGFPHEGHLDTSFYRKLWNLKLKDPLSSLKTLSQKNTFWIHRFGCLGTEPHLSQCPLQLAPPGRPRPTCPRGMHAVVRCVPGPEFQKAKTKAKGKPLRKAAKVKALARPMLAPA
;
A
#
# COMPACT_ATOMS: atom_id res chain seq x y z
N MET A 1 4.87 -0.04 38.88
CA MET A 1 4.67 0.65 37.59
C MET A 1 4.69 2.17 37.70
N SER A 2 3.88 2.84 38.53
CA SER A 2 3.82 4.33 38.58
C SER A 2 5.17 5.04 38.69
N ARG A 3 6.10 4.55 39.53
CA ARG A 3 7.47 5.09 39.64
C ARG A 3 8.28 4.93 38.35
N LEU A 4 8.16 3.77 37.70
CA LEU A 4 8.83 3.45 36.44
C LEU A 4 8.34 4.38 35.32
N VAL A 5 7.02 4.53 35.19
CA VAL A 5 6.39 5.45 34.25
C VAL A 5 6.83 6.89 34.53
N SER A 6 6.75 7.36 35.79
CA SER A 6 7.17 8.72 36.15
C SER A 6 8.66 9.02 35.92
N ALA A 7 9.49 7.98 35.84
CA ALA A 7 10.92 8.13 35.55
C ALA A 7 11.21 8.12 34.04
N ILE A 8 10.49 7.31 33.27
CA ILE A 8 10.75 7.12 31.83
C ILE A 8 9.95 8.09 30.96
N ASP A 9 8.70 8.39 31.31
CA ASP A 9 7.81 9.25 30.50
C ASP A 9 8.44 10.61 30.15
N PRO A 10 9.09 11.33 31.09
CA PRO A 10 9.77 12.58 30.76
C PRO A 10 11.00 12.43 29.85
N LEU A 11 11.52 11.21 29.67
CA LEU A 11 12.65 10.95 28.77
C LEU A 11 12.20 10.83 27.30
N LEU A 12 10.91 10.57 27.05
CA LEU A 12 10.38 10.35 25.69
C LEU A 12 10.33 11.65 24.88
N ASP A 13 10.10 12.78 25.56
CA ASP A 13 10.04 14.12 24.95
C ASP A 13 11.41 14.81 24.84
N VAL A 14 12.47 14.16 25.35
CA VAL A 14 13.82 14.74 25.39
C VAL A 14 14.65 14.14 24.25
N PRO A 15 15.27 14.96 23.39
CA PRO A 15 16.14 14.43 22.35
C PRO A 15 17.28 13.64 22.99
N PRO A 16 17.68 12.49 22.40
CA PRO A 16 18.79 11.71 22.92
C PRO A 16 20.04 12.59 23.03
N LEU A 17 20.84 12.31 24.06
CA LEU A 17 22.09 13.01 24.30
C LEU A 17 22.96 12.96 23.03
N ASP A 18 23.47 14.12 22.61
CA ASP A 18 24.51 14.19 21.59
C ASP A 18 25.89 14.09 22.28
N PRO A 19 26.55 12.91 22.29
CA PRO A 19 27.85 12.77 22.92
C PRO A 19 28.94 13.60 22.21
N ALA A 20 28.78 13.92 20.92
CA ALA A 20 29.73 14.76 20.19
C ALA A 20 29.62 16.24 20.62
N ALA A 21 28.42 16.69 21.00
CA ALA A 21 28.23 18.03 21.56
C ALA A 21 28.93 18.22 22.91
N LEU A 22 29.10 17.15 23.71
CA LEU A 22 29.82 17.19 24.99
C LEU A 22 31.34 17.32 24.81
N THR A 23 31.91 16.68 23.78
CA THR A 23 33.36 16.62 23.58
C THR A 23 33.88 17.70 22.65
N HIS A 24 33.14 18.05 21.60
CA HIS A 24 33.61 18.92 20.52
C HIS A 24 32.81 20.23 20.35
N GLY A 25 31.69 20.40 21.05
CA GLY A 25 30.87 21.62 20.93
C GLY A 25 31.49 22.86 21.61
N PRO A 26 31.13 24.09 21.21
CA PRO A 26 31.41 25.32 21.95
C PRO A 26 30.85 25.27 23.39
N PRO A 27 31.36 26.11 24.32
CA PRO A 27 31.03 26.04 25.76
C PRO A 27 29.53 26.06 26.08
N ARG A 28 28.75 26.85 25.32
CA ARG A 28 27.29 26.92 25.47
C ARG A 28 26.59 25.62 25.06
N GLN A 29 27.04 24.97 23.99
CA GLN A 29 26.50 23.68 23.55
C GLN A 29 26.87 22.57 24.51
N ARG A 30 28.09 22.58 25.07
CA ARG A 30 28.50 21.65 26.13
C ARG A 30 27.65 21.81 27.39
N LEU A 31 27.40 23.05 27.82
CA LEU A 31 26.54 23.32 28.97
C LEU A 31 25.11 22.83 28.71
N HIS A 32 24.56 23.09 27.52
CA HIS A 32 23.24 22.60 27.12
C HIS A 32 23.19 21.06 27.10
N ALA A 33 24.22 20.40 26.56
CA ALA A 33 24.34 18.95 26.55
C ALA A 33 24.47 18.37 27.98
N LEU A 34 25.19 19.03 28.88
CA LEU A 34 25.23 18.65 30.30
C LEU A 34 23.86 18.82 30.97
N CYS A 35 23.14 19.90 30.68
CA CYS A 35 21.77 20.09 31.16
C CYS A 35 20.81 19.01 30.63
N SER A 36 21.03 18.49 29.42
CA SER A 36 20.23 17.39 28.86
C SER A 36 20.45 16.03 29.56
N LEU A 37 21.46 15.90 30.44
CA LEU A 37 21.62 14.74 31.32
C LEU A 37 20.70 14.81 32.56
N TRP A 38 20.14 15.98 32.88
CA TRP A 38 19.32 16.16 34.08
C TRP A 38 18.08 15.25 34.12
N PRO A 39 17.31 15.07 33.03
CA PRO A 39 16.20 14.12 33.01
C PRO A 39 16.64 12.69 33.32
N LEU A 40 17.78 12.25 32.76
CA LEU A 40 18.35 10.92 33.00
C LEU A 40 18.77 10.73 34.46
N LEU A 41 19.46 11.72 35.04
CA LEU A 41 19.83 11.70 36.46
C LEU A 41 18.60 11.66 37.36
N ARG A 42 17.58 12.48 37.04
CA ARG A 42 16.31 12.49 37.76
C ARG A 42 15.60 11.14 37.66
N ALA A 43 15.56 10.52 36.48
CA ALA A 43 15.00 9.18 36.30
C ALA A 43 15.72 8.16 37.18
N GLY A 44 17.05 8.17 37.19
CA GLY A 44 17.86 7.31 38.08
C GLY A 44 17.55 7.52 39.56
N LEU A 45 17.40 8.77 40.00
CA LEU A 45 17.03 9.12 41.39
C LEU A 45 15.62 8.64 41.75
N VAL A 46 14.65 8.78 40.84
CA VAL A 46 13.25 8.32 41.05
C VAL A 46 13.18 6.80 41.13
N LEU A 47 13.94 6.09 40.29
CA LEU A 47 13.99 4.63 40.28
C LEU A 47 14.71 4.07 41.51
N GLY A 48 15.78 4.73 41.97
CA GLY A 48 16.51 4.35 43.17
C GLY A 48 16.90 2.87 43.18
N LYS A 49 16.48 2.13 44.22
CA LYS A 49 16.76 0.68 44.35
C LYS A 49 16.05 -0.20 43.30
N GLN A 50 15.03 0.31 42.61
CA GLN A 50 14.29 -0.40 41.56
C GLN A 50 14.96 -0.27 40.18
N LEU A 51 16.05 0.50 40.08
CA LEU A 51 16.75 0.72 38.81
C LEU A 51 17.18 -0.58 38.11
N PRO A 52 17.71 -1.62 38.80
CA PRO A 52 18.09 -2.87 38.14
C PRO A 52 16.91 -3.61 37.50
N GLN A 53 15.78 -3.74 38.22
CA GLN A 53 14.58 -4.40 37.68
C GLN A 53 13.96 -3.58 36.54
N SER A 54 13.99 -2.25 36.67
CA SER A 54 13.49 -1.32 35.64
C SER A 54 14.32 -1.41 34.36
N TYR A 55 15.64 -1.43 34.50
CA TYR A 55 16.57 -1.63 33.39
C TYR A 55 16.37 -2.98 32.70
N GLN A 56 16.04 -4.03 33.46
CA GLN A 56 15.69 -5.32 32.89
C GLN A 56 14.44 -5.25 32.01
N VAL A 57 13.36 -4.57 32.44
CA VAL A 57 12.16 -4.39 31.59
C VAL A 57 12.51 -3.63 30.30
N LEU A 58 13.41 -2.66 30.37
CA LEU A 58 13.84 -1.85 29.22
C LEU A 58 14.67 -2.62 28.19
N THR A 59 15.41 -3.64 28.60
CA THR A 59 16.44 -4.28 27.76
C THR A 59 16.19 -5.76 27.51
N ALA A 60 15.43 -6.43 28.37
CA ALA A 60 15.15 -7.84 28.23
C ALA A 60 14.10 -8.12 27.13
N PRO A 61 14.12 -9.33 26.57
CA PRO A 61 12.98 -9.84 25.82
C PRO A 61 11.73 -9.92 26.68
N ILE A 62 10.57 -9.66 26.08
CA ILE A 62 9.29 -9.72 26.79
C ILE A 62 9.02 -11.12 27.32
N SER A 63 9.40 -12.18 26.61
CA SER A 63 9.22 -13.56 27.07
C SER A 63 9.83 -13.79 28.45
N LYS A 64 11.09 -13.31 28.65
CA LYS A 64 11.80 -13.41 29.92
C LYS A 64 11.16 -12.57 31.02
N VAL A 65 10.58 -11.43 30.68
CA VAL A 65 9.86 -10.60 31.65
C VAL A 65 8.59 -11.33 32.07
N LEU A 66 7.78 -11.82 31.15
CA LEU A 66 6.51 -12.48 31.44
C LEU A 66 6.66 -13.79 32.21
N ASP A 67 7.71 -14.58 31.93
CA ASP A 67 8.01 -15.83 32.65
C ASP A 67 8.26 -15.64 34.16
N GLN A 68 8.63 -14.43 34.59
CA GLN A 68 8.83 -14.13 36.01
C GLN A 68 7.52 -13.90 36.76
N TRP A 69 6.44 -13.55 36.05
CA TRP A 69 5.19 -13.10 36.66
C TRP A 69 4.00 -14.01 36.37
N PHE A 70 4.03 -14.77 35.27
CA PHE A 70 2.88 -15.55 34.82
C PHE A 70 3.26 -17.01 34.57
N GLU A 71 2.34 -17.92 34.89
CA GLU A 71 2.48 -19.36 34.61
C GLU A 71 1.68 -19.78 33.36
N SER A 72 0.64 -19.03 33.00
CA SER A 72 -0.27 -19.36 31.91
C SER A 72 0.29 -18.92 30.55
N GLU A 73 0.55 -19.90 29.66
CA GLU A 73 1.04 -19.63 28.30
C GLU A 73 0.12 -18.73 27.47
N PRO A 74 -1.22 -18.93 27.45
CA PRO A 74 -2.10 -18.02 26.72
C PRO A 74 -2.06 -16.57 27.24
N LEU A 75 -1.93 -16.40 28.55
CA LEU A 75 -1.81 -15.06 29.15
C LEU A 75 -0.48 -14.41 28.76
N LYS A 76 0.63 -15.15 28.80
CA LYS A 76 1.93 -14.66 28.36
C LYS A 76 1.88 -14.27 26.88
N ALA A 77 1.35 -15.13 26.02
CA ALA A 77 1.23 -14.86 24.59
C ALA A 77 0.37 -13.62 24.33
N THR A 78 -0.79 -13.52 25.00
CA THR A 78 -1.68 -12.35 24.88
C THR A 78 -1.02 -11.05 25.31
N LEU A 79 -0.17 -11.04 26.35
CA LEU A 79 0.58 -9.85 26.73
C LEU A 79 1.79 -9.59 25.82
N ALA A 80 2.38 -10.64 25.26
CA ALA A 80 3.49 -10.53 24.34
C ALA A 80 3.08 -9.90 23.01
N THR A 81 1.80 -9.98 22.61
CA THR A 81 1.32 -9.32 21.38
C THR A 81 1.57 -7.82 21.41
N ASP A 82 1.28 -7.15 22.52
CA ASP A 82 1.46 -5.70 22.69
C ASP A 82 2.94 -5.31 22.71
N ALA A 83 3.84 -6.27 22.97
CA ALA A 83 5.29 -6.04 22.96
C ALA A 83 5.91 -6.10 21.56
N VAL A 84 5.19 -6.65 20.58
CA VAL A 84 5.69 -6.91 19.21
C VAL A 84 4.77 -6.35 18.12
N ILE A 85 3.64 -5.76 18.52
CA ILE A 85 2.64 -5.22 17.61
C ILE A 85 3.25 -4.21 16.64
N GLY A 86 3.10 -4.47 15.35
CA GLY A 86 3.58 -3.60 14.28
C GLY A 86 5.09 -3.62 14.06
N ALA A 87 5.86 -4.37 14.83
CA ALA A 87 7.30 -4.48 14.72
C ALA A 87 7.72 -5.81 14.08
N MET A 88 8.74 -5.79 13.24
CA MET A 88 9.40 -7.01 12.75
C MET A 88 10.34 -7.59 13.82
N ALA A 89 9.78 -7.99 14.96
CA ALA A 89 10.51 -8.49 16.13
C ALA A 89 9.81 -9.71 16.75
N SER A 90 10.60 -10.63 17.31
CA SER A 90 10.10 -11.77 18.07
C SER A 90 9.84 -11.35 19.53
N PRO A 91 8.93 -12.04 20.26
CA PRO A 91 8.86 -11.91 21.73
C PRO A 91 10.18 -12.22 22.46
N HIS A 92 11.12 -12.89 21.78
CA HIS A 92 12.46 -13.17 22.27
C HIS A 92 13.49 -12.07 21.92
N THR A 93 13.10 -11.05 21.16
CA THR A 93 13.98 -9.93 20.80
C THR A 93 14.23 -9.03 22.01
N PRO A 94 15.50 -8.75 22.39
CA PRO A 94 15.83 -7.79 23.44
C PRO A 94 15.18 -6.42 23.19
N GLY A 95 14.69 -5.78 24.24
CA GLY A 95 14.01 -4.48 24.16
C GLY A 95 12.50 -4.55 23.91
N SER A 96 11.95 -5.71 23.55
CA SER A 96 10.48 -5.89 23.43
C SER A 96 9.74 -5.65 24.77
N GLY A 97 10.40 -5.85 25.92
CA GLY A 97 9.82 -5.49 27.22
C GLY A 97 9.48 -4.01 27.38
N TYR A 98 10.27 -3.12 26.76
CA TYR A 98 9.97 -1.68 26.74
C TYR A 98 8.73 -1.35 25.91
N VAL A 99 8.52 -2.06 24.79
CA VAL A 99 7.36 -1.82 23.91
C VAL A 99 6.06 -2.10 24.66
N LEU A 100 5.98 -3.21 25.42
CA LEU A 100 4.82 -3.48 26.28
C LEU A 100 4.64 -2.37 27.32
N LEU A 101 5.72 -1.94 27.97
CA LEU A 101 5.66 -0.84 28.93
C LEU A 101 5.10 0.44 28.28
N HIS A 102 5.51 0.76 27.05
CA HIS A 102 5.04 1.92 26.30
C HIS A 102 3.52 1.87 26.09
N HIS A 103 2.95 0.70 25.78
CA HIS A 103 1.50 0.50 25.60
C HIS A 103 0.69 0.77 26.88
N VAL A 104 1.27 0.56 28.06
CA VAL A 104 0.60 0.75 29.36
C VAL A 104 0.98 2.06 30.06
N MET A 105 1.90 2.85 29.48
CA MET A 105 2.31 4.16 29.97
C MET A 105 1.32 5.28 29.58
N GLY A 106 0.64 5.14 28.44
CA GLY A 106 -0.23 6.17 27.89
C GLY A 106 -1.34 6.60 28.87
N GLU A 107 -1.68 7.89 28.86
CA GLU A 107 -2.74 8.44 29.70
C GLU A 107 -3.88 8.97 28.85
N LEU A 108 -5.11 8.71 29.29
CA LEU A 108 -6.31 9.32 28.73
C LEU A 108 -7.15 9.93 29.84
N GLN A 109 -7.39 11.25 29.76
CA GLN A 109 -8.22 12.00 30.72
C GLN A 109 -7.83 11.76 32.20
N GLY A 110 -6.54 11.75 32.55
CA GLY A 110 -6.12 11.49 33.92
C GLY A 110 -5.99 10.01 34.29
N GLN A 111 -6.36 9.08 33.38
CA GLN A 111 -6.27 7.64 33.61
C GLN A 111 -5.09 7.03 32.86
N GLN A 112 -4.11 6.55 33.62
CA GLN A 112 -2.95 5.84 33.08
C GLN A 112 -3.32 4.44 32.59
N GLY A 113 -2.72 4.01 31.48
CA GLY A 113 -2.98 2.74 30.81
C GLY A 113 -4.35 2.65 30.15
N ALA A 114 -5.08 3.76 30.03
CA ALA A 114 -6.43 3.77 29.49
C ALA A 114 -6.44 3.93 27.97
N TRP A 115 -7.28 3.13 27.31
CA TRP A 115 -7.57 3.21 25.88
C TRP A 115 -9.03 3.61 25.69
N ALA A 116 -9.33 4.36 24.63
CA ALA A 116 -10.70 4.70 24.29
C ALA A 116 -10.99 4.59 22.80
N TYR A 117 -12.27 4.42 22.52
CA TYR A 117 -12.83 4.46 21.19
C TYR A 117 -13.33 5.88 20.90
N VAL A 118 -13.04 6.34 19.67
CA VAL A 118 -13.56 7.61 19.18
C VAL A 118 -14.97 7.38 18.63
N ALA A 119 -15.95 8.13 19.12
CA ALA A 119 -17.30 8.13 18.55
C ALA A 119 -17.26 8.59 17.08
N GLY A 120 -17.90 7.85 16.19
CA GLY A 120 -17.79 7.99 14.74
C GLY A 120 -16.51 7.40 14.14
N GLY A 121 -15.71 6.69 14.94
CA GLY A 121 -14.45 6.07 14.55
C GLY A 121 -13.29 7.06 14.40
N MET A 122 -12.09 6.54 14.09
CA MET A 122 -10.87 7.37 14.01
C MET A 122 -10.94 8.49 12.97
N GLY A 123 -11.74 8.33 11.90
CA GLY A 123 -11.97 9.38 10.92
C GLY A 123 -12.68 10.62 11.50
N ALA A 124 -13.52 10.45 12.53
CA ALA A 124 -14.16 11.56 13.22
C ALA A 124 -13.15 12.43 13.97
N LEU A 125 -12.12 11.82 14.58
CA LEU A 125 -11.04 12.55 15.24
C LEU A 125 -10.24 13.39 14.22
N SER A 126 -9.82 12.78 13.11
CA SER A 126 -9.11 13.50 12.04
C SER A 126 -9.95 14.65 11.47
N ASN A 127 -11.25 14.43 11.25
CA ASN A 127 -12.16 15.46 10.79
C ASN A 127 -12.35 16.59 11.82
N ALA A 128 -12.42 16.27 13.12
CA ALA A 128 -12.52 17.26 14.17
C ALA A 128 -11.28 18.16 14.23
N ILE A 129 -10.09 17.56 14.12
CA ILE A 129 -8.81 18.30 14.05
C ILE A 129 -8.78 19.20 12.80
N ALA A 130 -9.17 18.67 11.65
CA ALA A 130 -9.24 19.43 10.40
C ALA A 130 -10.23 20.60 10.49
N CYS A 131 -11.41 20.39 11.06
CA CYS A 131 -12.42 21.44 11.27
C CYS A 131 -11.91 22.51 12.23
N ALA A 132 -11.26 22.12 13.33
CA ALA A 132 -10.67 23.06 14.28
C ALA A 132 -9.57 23.90 13.62
N ALA A 133 -8.69 23.29 12.83
CA ALA A 133 -7.67 24.01 12.08
C ALA A 133 -8.28 25.00 11.07
N ALA A 134 -9.28 24.55 10.29
CA ALA A 134 -9.96 25.40 9.31
C ALA A 134 -10.69 26.57 9.95
N ALA A 135 -11.33 26.36 11.11
CA ALA A 135 -11.96 27.42 11.89
C ALA A 135 -10.96 28.50 12.37
N HIS A 136 -9.68 28.14 12.51
CA HIS A 136 -8.58 29.06 12.83
C HIS A 136 -7.83 29.56 11.58
N GLY A 137 -8.41 29.41 10.39
CA GLY A 137 -7.88 29.95 9.14
C GLY A 137 -6.89 29.05 8.40
N ALA A 138 -6.74 27.78 8.78
CA ALA A 138 -5.93 26.84 8.01
C ALA A 138 -6.63 26.46 6.70
N HIS A 139 -5.87 26.38 5.61
CA HIS A 139 -6.33 25.87 4.33
C HIS A 139 -5.86 24.43 4.14
N ILE A 140 -6.80 23.52 3.84
CA ILE A 140 -6.52 22.09 3.67
C ILE A 140 -6.75 21.71 2.22
N PHE A 141 -5.70 21.17 1.59
CA PHE A 141 -5.73 20.72 0.19
C PHE A 141 -5.59 19.20 0.15
N THR A 142 -6.63 18.50 -0.32
CA THR A 142 -6.64 17.04 -0.50
C THR A 142 -6.36 16.69 -1.96
N GLU A 143 -5.92 15.47 -2.25
CA GLU A 143 -5.58 15.02 -3.62
C GLU A 143 -4.54 15.91 -4.31
N LYS A 144 -3.65 16.53 -3.51
CA LYS A 144 -2.59 17.43 -3.96
C LYS A 144 -1.22 16.90 -3.50
N PRO A 145 -0.68 15.85 -4.15
CA PRO A 145 0.61 15.31 -3.76
C PRO A 145 1.72 16.35 -3.89
N VAL A 146 2.53 16.48 -2.85
CA VAL A 146 3.75 17.31 -2.88
C VAL A 146 4.80 16.54 -3.69
N ALA A 147 5.34 17.18 -4.72
CA ALA A 147 6.36 16.59 -5.58
C ALA A 147 7.78 16.91 -5.12
N ARG A 148 8.01 18.10 -4.54
CA ARG A 148 9.30 18.50 -3.97
C ARG A 148 9.17 19.61 -2.95
N VAL A 149 10.10 19.67 -2.01
CA VAL A 149 10.35 20.84 -1.15
C VAL A 149 11.20 21.84 -1.94
N LEU A 150 10.79 23.10 -1.93
CA LEU A 150 11.53 24.19 -2.55
C LEU A 150 12.57 24.68 -1.55
N VAL A 151 13.85 24.64 -1.93
CA VAL A 151 14.95 25.11 -1.10
C VAL A 151 15.61 26.31 -1.77
N GLY A 152 15.80 27.39 -1.01
CA GLY A 152 16.43 28.63 -1.47
C GLY A 152 17.93 28.51 -1.61
N THR A 153 18.56 29.54 -2.19
CA THR A 153 20.02 29.59 -2.40
C THR A 153 20.83 29.60 -1.10
N ASN A 154 20.22 29.95 0.03
CA ASN A 154 20.80 29.89 1.36
C ASN A 154 20.61 28.53 2.05
N GLY A 155 20.07 27.52 1.36
CA GLY A 155 19.77 26.20 1.92
C GLY A 155 18.49 26.13 2.77
N ALA A 156 17.71 27.21 2.87
CA ALA A 156 16.48 27.22 3.67
C ALA A 156 15.27 26.76 2.85
N ALA A 157 14.40 25.94 3.45
CA ALA A 157 13.11 25.59 2.86
C ALA A 157 12.23 26.85 2.69
N CYS A 158 11.68 27.05 1.50
CA CYS A 158 10.93 28.25 1.12
C CYS A 158 9.54 27.95 0.53
N GLY A 159 9.11 26.69 0.60
CA GLY A 159 7.82 26.25 0.09
C GLY A 159 7.83 24.81 -0.40
N VAL A 160 6.80 24.45 -1.15
CA VAL A 160 6.63 23.14 -1.78
C VAL A 160 6.11 23.31 -3.21
N ALA A 161 6.48 22.39 -4.10
CA ALA A 161 5.83 22.25 -5.41
C ALA A 161 4.96 21.00 -5.41
N LEU A 162 3.76 21.13 -5.98
CA LEU A 162 2.78 20.06 -6.11
C LEU A 162 3.00 19.29 -7.43
N GLY A 163 2.43 18.09 -7.52
CA GLY A 163 2.54 17.24 -8.71
C GLY A 163 1.93 17.83 -9.99
N ASP A 164 1.05 18.82 -9.87
CA ASP A 164 0.48 19.57 -11.00
C ASP A 164 1.32 20.78 -11.43
N GLY A 165 2.50 20.98 -10.81
CA GLY A 165 3.40 22.09 -11.08
C GLY A 165 3.11 23.35 -10.28
N THR A 166 2.03 23.40 -9.48
CA THR A 166 1.72 24.54 -8.61
C THR A 166 2.79 24.68 -7.53
N GLU A 167 3.33 25.89 -7.34
CA GLU A 167 4.25 26.20 -6.24
C GLU A 167 3.54 26.97 -5.12
N LEU A 168 3.70 26.48 -3.89
CA LEU A 168 3.22 27.13 -2.67
C LEU A 168 4.41 27.63 -1.87
N ARG A 169 4.54 28.95 -1.71
CA ARG A 169 5.65 29.57 -0.96
C ARG A 169 5.30 29.72 0.52
N SER A 170 6.25 29.43 1.39
CA SER A 170 6.10 29.55 2.84
C SER A 170 7.44 29.90 3.51
N ARG A 171 7.37 30.44 4.73
CA ARG A 171 8.56 30.70 5.57
C ARG A 171 9.06 29.46 6.32
N LEU A 172 8.18 28.47 6.47
CA LEU A 172 8.40 27.23 7.20
C LEU A 172 7.70 26.10 6.46
N VAL A 173 8.36 24.95 6.39
CA VAL A 173 7.79 23.70 5.88
C VAL A 173 7.86 22.69 7.01
N LEU A 174 6.72 22.19 7.46
CA LEU A 174 6.62 21.11 8.43
C LEU A 174 6.17 19.86 7.68
N SER A 175 7.00 18.82 7.66
CA SER A 175 6.66 17.56 7.02
C SER A 175 6.20 16.55 8.07
N ASN A 176 4.99 16.01 7.88
CA ASN A 176 4.51 14.84 8.60
C ASN A 176 4.68 13.55 7.78
N ALA A 177 5.24 13.63 6.57
CA ALA A 177 5.63 12.45 5.83
C ALA A 177 6.83 11.77 6.52
N SER A 178 7.03 10.48 6.24
CA SER A 178 8.16 9.73 6.82
C SER A 178 9.50 10.45 6.56
N PRO A 179 10.50 10.28 7.44
CA PRO A 179 11.84 10.82 7.20
C PRO A 179 12.41 10.39 5.85
N GLN A 180 12.21 9.13 5.46
CA GLN A 180 12.64 8.60 4.18
C GLN A 180 11.97 9.33 3.01
N HIS A 181 10.65 9.52 3.04
CA HIS A 181 9.95 10.24 1.97
C HIS A 181 10.37 11.72 1.94
N THR A 182 10.43 12.37 3.09
CA THR A 182 10.80 13.79 3.20
C THR A 182 12.20 14.06 2.68
N PHE A 183 13.21 13.36 3.19
CA PHE A 183 14.62 13.72 2.96
C PHE A 183 15.26 12.96 1.81
N LEU A 184 14.73 11.80 1.40
CA LEU A 184 15.29 11.03 0.27
C LEU A 184 14.52 11.25 -1.03
N GLN A 185 13.27 11.71 -0.99
CA GLN A 185 12.42 11.88 -2.18
C GLN A 185 11.99 13.33 -2.42
N LEU A 186 11.52 14.05 -1.38
CA LEU A 186 10.99 15.40 -1.56
C LEU A 186 12.05 16.50 -1.53
N VAL A 187 13.13 16.32 -0.75
CA VAL A 187 14.25 17.27 -0.67
C VAL A 187 15.38 16.80 -1.60
N PRO A 188 15.97 17.68 -2.43
CA PRO A 188 17.16 17.34 -3.22
C PRO A 188 18.32 16.92 -2.31
N GLN A 189 18.81 15.70 -2.47
CA GLN A 189 19.78 15.11 -1.55
C GLN A 189 21.15 15.82 -1.59
N GLU A 190 21.52 16.37 -2.74
CA GLU A 190 22.70 17.22 -2.92
C GLU A 190 22.71 18.48 -2.03
N GLN A 191 21.57 18.86 -1.46
CA GLN A 191 21.47 19.98 -0.51
C GLN A 191 21.50 19.54 0.96
N LEU A 192 21.64 18.24 1.21
CA LEU A 192 21.69 17.65 2.55
C LEU A 192 23.09 17.12 2.85
N PRO A 193 23.53 17.13 4.13
CA PRO A 193 24.78 16.48 4.51
C PRO A 193 24.73 14.98 4.21
N ALA A 194 25.74 14.44 3.52
CA ALA A 194 25.78 13.04 3.13
C ALA A 194 25.65 12.08 4.32
N ALA A 195 26.23 12.43 5.48
CA ALA A 195 26.08 11.63 6.70
C ALA A 195 24.62 11.56 7.19
N PHE A 196 23.87 12.66 7.08
CA PHE A 196 22.45 12.70 7.45
C PHE A 196 21.60 11.87 6.48
N VAL A 197 21.85 11.98 5.18
CA VAL A 197 21.18 11.16 4.15
C VAL A 197 21.40 9.67 4.43
N ARG A 198 22.64 9.26 4.75
CA ARG A 198 22.94 7.87 5.14
C ARG A 198 22.18 7.43 6.38
N GLN A 199 22.11 8.26 7.42
CA GLN A 199 21.36 7.95 8.64
C GLN A 199 19.87 7.77 8.35
N VAL A 200 19.25 8.67 7.58
CA VAL A 200 17.83 8.56 7.21
C VAL A 200 17.57 7.31 6.36
N ALA A 201 18.48 6.99 5.44
CA ALA A 201 18.37 5.78 4.60
C ALA A 201 18.47 4.47 5.40
N GLN A 202 19.13 4.49 6.55
CA GLN A 202 19.30 3.33 7.44
C GLN A 202 18.16 3.16 8.46
N LEU A 203 17.19 4.07 8.49
CA LEU A 203 16.07 3.98 9.43
C LEU A 203 15.21 2.74 9.12
N ASP A 204 15.26 1.78 10.04
CA ASP A 204 14.40 0.60 10.04
C ASP A 204 12.99 1.01 10.50
N THR A 205 12.06 1.05 9.55
CA THR A 205 10.65 1.34 9.83
C THR A 205 9.77 0.10 9.77
N ARG A 206 10.39 -1.10 9.68
CA ARG A 206 9.75 -2.37 9.31
C ARG A 206 8.50 -2.71 10.10
N SER A 207 7.44 -3.06 9.37
CA SER A 207 6.14 -3.37 9.93
C SER A 207 5.49 -4.51 9.16
N PRO A 208 5.36 -5.70 9.76
CA PRO A 208 4.86 -6.86 9.06
C PRO A 208 3.34 -7.01 9.24
N VAL A 209 2.57 -5.96 8.94
CA VAL A 209 1.13 -5.93 9.24
C VAL A 209 0.29 -6.06 7.98
N THR A 210 -0.71 -6.93 8.04
CA THR A 210 -1.84 -6.91 7.10
C THR A 210 -3.09 -6.50 7.85
N LYS A 211 -3.81 -5.52 7.30
CA LYS A 211 -5.09 -5.05 7.83
C LYS A 211 -6.22 -5.59 6.98
N ILE A 212 -7.20 -6.22 7.61
CA ILE A 212 -8.41 -6.72 6.95
C ILE A 212 -9.64 -6.07 7.57
N ASN A 213 -10.34 -5.25 6.81
CA ASN A 213 -11.62 -4.69 7.20
C ASN A 213 -12.72 -5.63 6.72
N VAL A 214 -13.61 -6.06 7.61
CA VAL A 214 -14.66 -7.04 7.31
C VAL A 214 -16.02 -6.48 7.71
N ALA A 215 -16.97 -6.48 6.78
CA ALA A 215 -18.38 -6.26 7.09
C ALA A 215 -19.05 -7.61 7.33
N VAL A 216 -19.72 -7.77 8.46
CA VAL A 216 -20.41 -9.01 8.83
C VAL A 216 -21.90 -8.76 9.09
N ALA A 217 -22.74 -9.73 8.71
CA ALA A 217 -24.19 -9.67 8.85
C ALA A 217 -24.70 -9.95 10.27
N ARG A 218 -23.80 -10.33 11.18
CA ARG A 218 -24.06 -10.61 12.61
C ARG A 218 -22.74 -10.61 13.37
N LEU A 219 -22.78 -10.43 14.68
CA LEU A 219 -21.60 -10.58 15.53
C LEU A 219 -21.00 -11.99 15.41
N PRO A 220 -19.65 -12.13 15.39
CA PRO A 220 -19.00 -13.43 15.60
C PRO A 220 -19.51 -14.06 16.90
N SER A 221 -19.73 -15.38 16.92
CA SER A 221 -20.17 -16.09 18.13
C SER A 221 -19.07 -17.02 18.58
N PHE A 222 -18.28 -16.59 19.56
CA PHE A 222 -17.12 -17.34 20.02
C PHE A 222 -17.53 -18.58 20.83
N LEU A 223 -16.81 -19.70 20.63
CA LEU A 223 -17.06 -20.95 21.35
C LEU A 223 -17.01 -20.78 22.88
N ALA A 224 -16.06 -19.99 23.37
CA ALA A 224 -15.89 -19.72 24.79
C ALA A 224 -16.96 -18.78 25.37
N ALA A 225 -17.62 -17.98 24.54
CA ALA A 225 -18.64 -17.02 24.97
C ALA A 225 -19.71 -16.83 23.87
N PRO A 226 -20.64 -17.80 23.68
CA PRO A 226 -21.60 -17.77 22.58
C PRO A 226 -22.58 -16.59 22.65
N ASN A 227 -23.06 -16.17 21.49
CA ASN A 227 -23.96 -15.02 21.39
C ASN A 227 -25.34 -15.30 21.99
N PRO A 228 -25.97 -14.29 22.64
CA PRO A 228 -27.34 -14.39 23.09
C PRO A 228 -28.31 -14.37 21.90
N ARG A 229 -29.53 -14.90 22.12
CA ARG A 229 -30.56 -15.00 21.07
C ARG A 229 -31.02 -13.66 20.48
N ASP A 230 -30.90 -12.58 21.26
CA ASP A 230 -31.27 -11.23 20.86
C ASP A 230 -30.18 -10.51 20.04
N GLY A 231 -29.01 -11.14 19.87
CA GLY A 231 -27.91 -10.61 19.06
C GLY A 231 -27.24 -9.37 19.64
N ARG A 232 -27.49 -9.04 20.92
CA ARG A 232 -26.85 -7.88 21.54
C ARG A 232 -25.34 -8.10 21.72
N PRO A 233 -24.51 -7.05 21.59
CA PRO A 233 -23.10 -7.12 21.96
C PRO A 233 -22.89 -7.55 23.42
N LEU A 234 -21.77 -8.23 23.67
CA LEU A 234 -21.33 -8.71 24.98
C LEU A 234 -20.00 -8.03 25.31
N PRO A 235 -19.53 -8.05 26.58
CA PRO A 235 -18.30 -7.34 26.97
C PRO A 235 -17.07 -7.72 26.12
N HIS A 236 -16.91 -8.99 25.75
CA HIS A 236 -15.79 -9.41 24.90
C HIS A 236 -15.84 -8.84 23.48
N HIS A 237 -17.02 -8.49 22.96
CA HIS A 237 -17.13 -7.80 21.66
C HIS A 237 -16.66 -6.34 21.73
N GLN A 238 -16.45 -5.80 22.93
CA GLN A 238 -16.12 -4.40 23.18
C GLN A 238 -14.65 -4.19 23.57
N CYS A 239 -13.81 -5.23 23.46
CA CYS A 239 -12.38 -5.17 23.69
C CYS A 239 -11.60 -5.64 22.44
N SER A 240 -10.27 -5.54 22.48
CA SER A 240 -9.43 -6.28 21.55
C SER A 240 -9.49 -7.78 21.88
N ILE A 241 -9.56 -8.61 20.85
CA ILE A 241 -9.61 -10.07 20.96
C ILE A 241 -8.39 -10.61 20.23
N HIS A 242 -7.52 -11.32 20.95
CA HIS A 242 -6.28 -11.86 20.38
C HIS A 242 -6.49 -13.37 20.09
N LEU A 243 -6.30 -13.78 18.84
CA LEU A 243 -6.43 -15.18 18.39
C LEU A 243 -5.08 -15.71 17.89
N ASN A 244 -4.93 -17.03 17.88
CA ASN A 244 -3.64 -17.71 17.66
C ASN A 244 -2.57 -17.22 18.67
N CYS A 245 -2.96 -17.09 19.94
CA CYS A 245 -2.12 -16.67 21.06
C CYS A 245 -2.18 -17.70 22.18
N GLU A 246 -2.06 -18.98 21.86
CA GLU A 246 -2.06 -20.07 22.85
C GLU A 246 -0.75 -20.13 23.65
N ASP A 247 0.37 -19.79 23.03
CA ASP A 247 1.69 -19.74 23.64
C ASP A 247 2.64 -18.78 22.90
N VAL A 248 3.76 -18.44 23.55
CA VAL A 248 4.75 -17.50 22.99
C VAL A 248 5.51 -18.13 21.82
N ALA A 249 5.64 -19.46 21.77
CA ALA A 249 6.35 -20.16 20.71
C ALA A 249 5.62 -20.02 19.37
N LEU A 250 4.28 -20.01 19.37
CA LEU A 250 3.47 -19.78 18.18
C LEU A 250 3.69 -18.38 17.60
N LEU A 251 3.78 -17.35 18.46
CA LEU A 251 4.11 -15.99 18.03
C LEU A 251 5.51 -15.93 17.41
N HIS A 252 6.48 -16.61 18.03
CA HIS A 252 7.83 -16.71 17.50
C HIS A 252 7.87 -17.42 16.14
N GLN A 253 7.13 -18.53 15.97
CA GLN A 253 7.02 -19.24 14.70
C GLN A 253 6.46 -18.34 13.59
N ALA A 254 5.42 -17.57 13.89
CA ALA A 254 4.87 -16.63 12.93
C ALA A 254 5.91 -15.57 12.49
N PHE A 255 6.72 -15.08 13.42
CA PHE A 255 7.87 -14.21 13.12
C PHE A 255 8.92 -14.89 12.23
N GLU A 256 9.26 -16.16 12.49
CA GLU A 256 10.23 -16.92 11.68
C GLU A 256 9.72 -17.11 10.24
N ASP A 257 8.46 -17.50 10.08
CA ASP A 257 7.81 -17.63 8.77
C ASP A 257 7.95 -16.31 7.98
N ALA A 258 7.60 -15.19 8.61
CA ALA A 258 7.66 -13.87 7.98
C ALA A 258 9.09 -13.44 7.66
N SER A 259 10.06 -13.78 8.51
CA SER A 259 11.48 -13.50 8.27
C SER A 259 12.01 -14.22 7.03
N GLN A 260 11.37 -15.34 6.65
CA GLN A 260 11.67 -16.10 5.43
C GLN A 260 10.79 -15.69 4.24
N GLY A 261 10.02 -14.60 4.36
CA GLY A 261 9.11 -14.14 3.31
C GLY A 261 7.84 -14.98 3.20
N GLN A 262 7.48 -15.77 4.21
CA GLN A 262 6.28 -16.61 4.20
C GLN A 262 5.21 -16.02 5.14
N PRO A 263 3.99 -15.72 4.65
CA PRO A 263 2.88 -15.40 5.54
C PRO A 263 2.53 -16.62 6.39
N SER A 264 2.53 -16.46 7.72
CA SER A 264 2.34 -17.58 8.64
C SER A 264 1.03 -18.34 8.38
N ALA A 265 1.06 -19.66 8.62
CA ALA A 265 -0.15 -20.49 8.58
C ALA A 265 -1.11 -20.16 9.73
N ARG A 266 -0.56 -19.74 10.88
CA ARG A 266 -1.30 -19.33 12.08
C ARG A 266 -0.81 -17.95 12.53
N PRO A 267 -1.16 -16.88 11.79
CA PRO A 267 -0.71 -15.56 12.15
C PRO A 267 -1.31 -15.13 13.49
N MET A 268 -0.61 -14.30 14.25
CA MET A 268 -1.19 -13.58 15.38
C MET A 268 -2.28 -12.63 14.86
N ILE A 269 -3.51 -12.78 15.35
CA ILE A 269 -4.66 -11.99 14.89
C ILE A 269 -5.17 -11.13 16.05
N GLU A 270 -5.13 -9.83 15.89
CA GLU A 270 -5.87 -8.89 16.73
C GLU A 270 -7.19 -8.54 16.04
N LEU A 271 -8.30 -8.83 16.71
CA LEU A 271 -9.66 -8.63 16.23
C LEU A 271 -10.36 -7.59 17.09
N CYS A 272 -10.89 -6.55 16.45
CA CYS A 272 -11.69 -5.50 17.10
C CYS A 272 -13.04 -5.34 16.40
N ILE A 273 -14.10 -5.10 17.17
CA ILE A 273 -15.46 -4.89 16.65
C ILE A 273 -15.95 -3.49 17.06
N PRO A 274 -15.47 -2.40 16.42
CA PRO A 274 -15.77 -1.04 16.86
C PRO A 274 -17.29 -0.75 16.83
N SER A 275 -18.02 -1.37 15.90
CA SER A 275 -19.49 -1.25 15.83
C SER A 275 -20.27 -1.87 16.99
N ALA A 276 -19.62 -2.69 17.83
CA ALA A 276 -20.20 -3.20 19.07
C ALA A 276 -20.28 -2.12 20.17
N LEU A 277 -19.40 -1.12 20.10
CA LEU A 277 -19.36 0.04 20.98
C LEU A 277 -20.11 1.23 20.38
N ASP A 278 -19.93 1.47 19.08
CA ASP A 278 -20.59 2.55 18.35
C ASP A 278 -21.44 1.99 17.19
N PRO A 279 -22.76 1.80 17.40
CA PRO A 279 -23.66 1.30 16.37
C PRO A 279 -23.75 2.19 15.12
N SER A 280 -23.28 3.45 15.15
CA SER A 280 -23.31 4.32 13.97
C SER A 280 -22.34 3.90 12.87
N LEU A 281 -21.38 3.04 13.20
CA LEU A 281 -20.36 2.55 12.27
C LEU A 281 -20.86 1.46 11.31
N ALA A 282 -22.06 0.91 11.53
CA ALA A 282 -22.62 -0.13 10.69
C ALA A 282 -24.16 0.00 10.54
N PRO A 283 -24.76 -0.51 9.46
CA PRO A 283 -26.21 -0.62 9.37
C PRO A 283 -26.79 -1.47 10.52
N PRO A 284 -28.06 -1.25 10.92
CA PRO A 284 -28.70 -2.03 11.98
C PRO A 284 -28.61 -3.55 11.73
N GLY A 285 -28.09 -4.28 12.73
CA GLY A 285 -27.89 -5.73 12.67
C GLY A 285 -26.61 -6.19 11.95
N CYS A 286 -25.89 -5.28 11.29
CA CYS A 286 -24.58 -5.55 10.72
C CYS A 286 -23.46 -5.00 11.62
N HIS A 287 -22.25 -5.51 11.45
CA HIS A 287 -21.09 -5.08 12.20
C HIS A 287 -19.87 -4.91 11.29
N VAL A 288 -18.96 -4.04 11.70
CA VAL A 288 -17.61 -3.93 11.15
C VAL A 288 -16.65 -4.60 12.11
N VAL A 289 -15.84 -5.50 11.58
CA VAL A 289 -14.75 -6.19 12.26
C VAL A 289 -13.43 -5.75 11.61
N SER A 290 -12.47 -5.31 12.41
CA SER A 290 -11.12 -5.00 11.97
C SER A 290 -10.19 -6.09 12.46
N LEU A 291 -9.47 -6.72 11.52
CA LEU A 291 -8.44 -7.70 11.81
C LEU A 291 -7.08 -7.09 11.49
N PHE A 292 -6.15 -7.17 12.43
CA PHE A 292 -4.74 -6.86 12.22
C PHE A 292 -3.96 -8.14 12.42
N THR A 293 -3.28 -8.59 11.37
CA THR A 293 -2.45 -9.79 11.43
C THR A 293 -0.99 -9.40 11.38
N GLN A 294 -0.24 -9.81 12.40
CA GLN A 294 1.20 -9.58 12.47
C GLN A 294 1.97 -10.65 11.69
N TYR A 295 3.23 -10.34 11.42
CA TYR A 295 4.16 -11.23 10.73
C TYR A 295 3.69 -11.61 9.31
N THR A 296 3.26 -10.59 8.58
CA THR A 296 3.05 -10.65 7.13
C THR A 296 4.21 -9.95 6.42
N PRO A 297 4.98 -10.66 5.59
CA PRO A 297 6.16 -10.08 4.94
C PRO A 297 5.74 -9.11 3.84
N TYR A 298 6.57 -8.08 3.61
CA TYR A 298 6.37 -7.16 2.47
C TYR A 298 6.54 -7.87 1.12
N THR A 299 7.59 -8.68 1.00
CA THR A 299 7.88 -9.49 -0.18
C THR A 299 7.74 -10.95 0.16
N LEU A 300 7.05 -11.71 -0.69
CA LEU A 300 6.88 -13.15 -0.52
C LEU A 300 8.18 -13.91 -0.86
N ALA A 301 8.31 -15.11 -0.30
CA ALA A 301 9.45 -15.99 -0.52
C ALA A 301 9.79 -16.16 -2.00
N GLY A 302 11.09 -16.13 -2.30
CA GLY A 302 11.62 -16.10 -3.66
C GLY A 302 11.50 -14.73 -4.35
N GLY A 303 11.38 -13.64 -3.58
CA GLY A 303 11.31 -12.27 -4.12
C GLY A 303 9.98 -11.95 -4.81
N ARG A 304 8.94 -12.75 -4.59
CA ARG A 304 7.67 -12.61 -5.30
C ARG A 304 6.85 -11.45 -4.71
N PRO A 305 6.25 -10.58 -5.54
CA PRO A 305 5.33 -9.56 -5.05
C PRO A 305 4.00 -10.18 -4.62
N TRP A 306 3.24 -9.46 -3.79
CA TRP A 306 1.86 -9.83 -3.50
C TRP A 306 0.98 -9.66 -4.75
N GLY A 307 0.41 -10.76 -5.24
CA GLY A 307 -0.67 -10.74 -6.22
C GLY A 307 -2.04 -10.72 -5.55
N GLU A 308 -3.07 -10.46 -6.36
CA GLU A 308 -4.47 -10.51 -5.89
C GLU A 308 -4.83 -11.90 -5.35
N GLN A 309 -4.37 -12.96 -6.00
CA GLN A 309 -4.65 -14.33 -5.57
C GLN A 309 -4.01 -14.64 -4.21
N GLU A 310 -2.74 -14.28 -4.01
CA GLU A 310 -2.04 -14.47 -2.73
C GLU A 310 -2.69 -13.68 -1.61
N ARG A 311 -3.10 -12.44 -1.88
CA ARG A 311 -3.80 -11.58 -0.93
C ARG A 311 -5.13 -12.19 -0.48
N GLU A 312 -5.96 -12.62 -1.43
CA GLU A 312 -7.25 -13.23 -1.11
C GLU A 312 -7.08 -14.58 -0.40
N ALA A 313 -6.11 -15.40 -0.82
CA ALA A 313 -5.81 -16.67 -0.17
C ALA A 313 -5.31 -16.49 1.28
N TYR A 314 -4.53 -15.43 1.54
CA TYR A 314 -4.14 -15.09 2.90
C TYR A 314 -5.35 -14.66 3.75
N ALA A 315 -6.23 -13.82 3.21
CA ALA A 315 -7.44 -13.41 3.91
C ALA A 315 -8.38 -14.60 4.21
N ASP A 316 -8.53 -15.53 3.26
CA ASP A 316 -9.29 -16.76 3.47
C ASP A 316 -8.72 -17.61 4.61
N ARG A 317 -7.39 -17.74 4.67
CA ARG A 317 -6.69 -18.43 5.77
C ARG A 317 -6.93 -17.76 7.13
N VAL A 318 -6.83 -16.43 7.19
CA VAL A 318 -7.12 -15.68 8.42
C VAL A 318 -8.56 -15.93 8.86
N PHE A 319 -9.50 -15.98 7.92
CA PHE A 319 -10.90 -16.26 8.23
C PHE A 319 -11.12 -17.71 8.67
N ASP A 320 -10.36 -18.67 8.14
CA ASP A 320 -10.36 -20.05 8.64
C ASP A 320 -9.90 -20.10 10.09
N CYS A 321 -8.83 -19.39 10.45
CA CYS A 321 -8.41 -19.28 11.85
C CYS A 321 -9.50 -18.66 12.73
N VAL A 322 -10.21 -17.61 12.27
CA VAL A 322 -11.31 -17.01 13.04
C VAL A 322 -12.50 -17.99 13.16
N GLU A 323 -12.79 -18.75 12.10
CA GLU A 323 -13.87 -19.75 12.07
C GLU A 323 -13.65 -20.85 13.12
N ASP A 324 -12.40 -21.25 13.40
CA ASP A 324 -12.06 -22.23 14.44
C ASP A 324 -12.50 -21.77 15.85
N TYR A 325 -12.46 -20.46 16.13
CA TYR A 325 -12.90 -19.89 17.42
C TYR A 325 -14.35 -19.39 17.40
N ALA A 326 -14.86 -18.99 16.23
CA ALA A 326 -16.20 -18.44 16.06
C ALA A 326 -16.91 -19.03 14.83
N PRO A 327 -17.40 -20.29 14.91
CA PRO A 327 -18.06 -20.95 13.79
C PRO A 327 -19.26 -20.15 13.24
N GLY A 328 -19.35 -20.09 11.92
CA GLY A 328 -20.32 -19.29 11.19
C GLY A 328 -19.87 -17.85 10.91
N PHE A 329 -18.63 -17.49 11.26
CA PHE A 329 -18.02 -16.20 10.94
C PHE A 329 -17.91 -16.01 9.43
N LYS A 330 -17.30 -16.96 8.70
CA LYS A 330 -17.16 -16.90 7.23
C LYS A 330 -18.50 -16.73 6.53
N ALA A 331 -19.51 -17.48 6.98
CA ALA A 331 -20.86 -17.40 6.44
C ALA A 331 -21.55 -16.05 6.72
N SER A 332 -21.08 -15.29 7.72
CA SER A 332 -21.59 -13.95 8.03
C SER A 332 -20.92 -12.83 7.23
N VAL A 333 -19.79 -13.08 6.55
CA VAL A 333 -19.05 -12.05 5.83
C VAL A 333 -19.86 -11.54 4.63
N VAL A 334 -20.12 -10.23 4.62
CA VAL A 334 -20.82 -9.50 3.55
C VAL A 334 -19.83 -8.86 2.58
N GLY A 335 -18.66 -8.46 3.09
CA GLY A 335 -17.60 -7.88 2.29
C GLY A 335 -16.31 -7.78 3.07
N ARG A 336 -15.19 -7.72 2.35
CA ARG A 336 -13.86 -7.53 2.93
C ARG A 336 -13.04 -6.56 2.10
N ASP A 337 -12.08 -5.94 2.75
CA ASP A 337 -11.03 -5.12 2.17
C ASP A 337 -9.71 -5.52 2.83
N VAL A 338 -8.71 -5.89 2.03
CA VAL A 338 -7.46 -6.50 2.48
C VAL A 338 -6.30 -5.58 2.07
N LEU A 339 -5.52 -5.15 3.05
CA LEU A 339 -4.39 -4.24 2.88
C LEU A 339 -3.13 -4.90 3.43
N THR A 340 -2.33 -5.49 2.54
CA THR A 340 -1.02 -6.08 2.86
C THR A 340 0.03 -5.00 3.04
N PRO A 341 1.26 -5.30 3.51
CA PRO A 341 2.27 -4.27 3.72
C PRO A 341 2.54 -3.40 2.46
N PRO A 342 2.67 -3.93 1.23
CA PRO A 342 2.77 -3.09 0.03
C PRO A 342 1.54 -2.21 -0.24
N ASP A 343 0.34 -2.68 0.09
CA ASP A 343 -0.87 -1.86 -0.04
C ASP A 343 -0.89 -0.74 1.00
N LEU A 344 -0.45 -1.00 2.24
CA LEU A 344 -0.34 0.01 3.29
C LEU A 344 0.66 1.11 2.91
N GLU A 345 1.81 0.73 2.33
CA GLU A 345 2.77 1.70 1.78
C GLU A 345 2.15 2.54 0.68
N ARG A 346 1.54 1.88 -0.32
CA ARG A 346 0.99 2.54 -1.50
C ARG A 346 -0.15 3.50 -1.16
N VAL A 347 -1.02 3.12 -0.20
CA VAL A 347 -2.23 3.88 0.14
C VAL A 347 -1.93 4.96 1.18
N PHE A 348 -1.07 4.69 2.16
CA PHE A 348 -0.85 5.59 3.30
C PHE A 348 0.55 6.19 3.37
N GLY A 349 1.47 5.81 2.48
CA GLY A 349 2.85 6.31 2.47
C GLY A 349 3.72 5.75 3.60
N LEU A 350 3.41 4.55 4.11
CA LEU A 350 4.14 3.85 5.16
C LEU A 350 5.32 3.07 4.54
N PRO A 351 6.57 3.58 4.54
CA PRO A 351 7.63 3.08 3.67
C PRO A 351 7.99 1.62 3.91
N GLY A 352 7.98 0.81 2.84
CA GLY A 352 8.15 -0.64 2.76
C GLY A 352 6.96 -1.46 3.30
N GLY A 353 5.89 -0.81 3.71
CA GLY A 353 4.87 -1.41 4.54
C GLY A 353 5.28 -1.92 5.92
N ALA A 354 6.53 -2.17 6.34
CA ALA A 354 7.90 -1.67 6.02
C ALA A 354 8.99 -2.78 5.71
N GLN A 355 9.63 -2.90 4.48
CA GLN A 355 11.05 -2.90 3.92
C GLN A 355 11.18 -3.52 2.48
N PRO A 356 12.36 -3.53 1.75
CA PRO A 356 13.59 -2.70 1.65
C PRO A 356 13.81 -2.10 0.22
N PRO A 357 14.93 -1.40 -0.14
CA PRO A 357 14.99 -0.53 -1.33
C PRO A 357 15.20 -1.27 -2.66
N GLU A 358 14.48 -0.85 -3.69
CA GLU A 358 14.58 -1.37 -5.06
C GLU A 358 15.92 -0.94 -5.67
N ILE A 359 16.78 -1.92 -6.01
CA ILE A 359 17.95 -1.70 -6.87
C ILE A 359 17.67 -2.15 -8.29
N GLN A 360 18.33 -1.54 -9.28
CA GLN A 360 18.30 -2.00 -10.67
C GLN A 360 19.71 -2.28 -11.14
N LEU A 361 19.95 -3.40 -11.80
CA LEU A 361 21.26 -3.74 -12.34
C LEU A 361 21.35 -3.45 -13.84
N ARG A 362 22.56 -3.15 -14.32
CA ARG A 362 22.91 -3.15 -15.75
C ARG A 362 24.36 -3.58 -15.96
N LEU A 363 24.66 -4.03 -17.18
CA LEU A 363 26.03 -4.26 -17.64
C LEU A 363 26.44 -3.16 -18.61
N VAL A 364 27.61 -2.56 -18.40
CA VAL A 364 28.16 -1.46 -19.22
C VAL A 364 29.51 -1.86 -19.81
N GLY A 365 29.82 -1.41 -21.03
CA GLY A 365 31.09 -1.69 -21.71
C GLY A 365 31.16 -3.04 -22.42
N ALA A 366 30.01 -3.62 -22.76
CA ALA A 366 29.88 -5.00 -23.24
C ALA A 366 30.73 -5.34 -24.47
N GLY A 367 31.37 -6.52 -24.44
CA GLY A 367 31.75 -7.27 -25.63
C GLY A 367 30.53 -7.88 -26.33
N THR A 368 30.75 -8.48 -27.49
CA THR A 368 29.68 -8.89 -28.43
C THR A 368 28.72 -9.91 -27.80
N GLY A 369 27.56 -9.46 -27.32
CA GLY A 369 26.47 -10.35 -26.86
C GLY A 369 25.63 -9.87 -25.67
N GLY A 370 25.96 -8.75 -25.01
CA GLY A 370 25.15 -8.18 -23.91
C GLY A 370 25.08 -9.04 -22.64
N ARG A 371 25.95 -10.06 -22.53
CA ARG A 371 26.06 -11.00 -21.41
C ARG A 371 27.25 -10.74 -20.51
N GLU A 372 28.08 -9.78 -20.88
CA GLU A 372 29.29 -9.43 -20.16
C GLU A 372 29.44 -7.92 -20.09
N GLY A 373 30.08 -7.44 -19.03
CA GLY A 373 30.36 -6.02 -18.85
C GLY A 373 30.65 -5.68 -17.39
N ARG A 374 30.99 -4.41 -17.17
CA ARG A 374 31.08 -3.81 -15.83
C ARG A 374 29.70 -3.85 -15.19
N LEU A 375 29.64 -4.35 -13.97
CA LEU A 375 28.42 -4.40 -13.18
C LEU A 375 28.15 -3.02 -12.58
N GLU A 376 27.02 -2.43 -12.96
CA GLU A 376 26.53 -1.22 -12.34
C GLU A 376 25.16 -1.46 -11.72
N LEU A 377 24.93 -0.83 -10.58
CA LEU A 377 23.65 -0.86 -9.89
C LEU A 377 23.12 0.55 -9.69
N ARG A 378 21.80 0.67 -9.75
CA ARG A 378 21.07 1.89 -9.49
C ARG A 378 20.46 1.80 -8.10
N TYR A 379 20.99 2.59 -7.19
CA TYR A 379 20.47 2.71 -5.84
C TYR A 379 20.02 4.16 -5.62
N GLN A 380 18.80 4.33 -5.08
CA GLN A 380 18.17 5.65 -4.87
C GLN A 380 18.17 6.55 -6.12
N GLY A 381 17.98 5.95 -7.30
CA GLY A 381 17.89 6.69 -8.56
C GLY A 381 19.21 7.03 -9.24
N THR A 382 20.36 6.71 -8.64
CA THR A 382 21.70 7.01 -9.19
C THR A 382 22.46 5.73 -9.52
N TRP A 383 23.05 5.68 -10.71
CA TRP A 383 23.93 4.57 -11.12
C TRP A 383 25.30 4.70 -10.47
N GLY A 384 25.86 3.57 -10.07
CA GLY A 384 27.20 3.44 -9.50
C GLY A 384 27.70 2.01 -9.65
N THR A 385 28.91 1.74 -9.16
CA THR A 385 29.64 0.49 -9.41
C THR A 385 29.68 -0.42 -8.19
N VAL A 386 30.34 -1.58 -8.33
CA VAL A 386 30.57 -2.56 -7.26
C VAL A 386 32.07 -2.86 -7.19
N CYS A 387 32.66 -2.82 -5.99
CA CYS A 387 34.07 -3.15 -5.77
C CYS A 387 34.32 -4.66 -5.86
N ASP A 388 35.54 -5.03 -6.28
CA ASP A 388 36.00 -6.41 -6.44
C ASP A 388 36.53 -7.07 -5.16
N ASP A 389 36.71 -6.31 -4.09
CA ASP A 389 37.05 -6.83 -2.76
C ASP A 389 35.98 -7.80 -2.23
N ASP A 390 36.41 -9.00 -1.87
CA ASP A 390 35.59 -10.18 -1.50
C ASP A 390 34.46 -10.56 -2.48
N PHE A 391 34.36 -9.92 -3.64
CA PHE A 391 33.38 -10.27 -4.66
C PHE A 391 33.74 -11.62 -5.25
N ASP A 392 32.79 -12.55 -5.31
CA ASP A 392 33.05 -13.92 -5.74
C ASP A 392 32.04 -14.43 -6.78
N ILE A 393 32.19 -15.70 -7.16
CA ILE A 393 31.31 -16.34 -8.13
C ILE A 393 29.87 -16.48 -7.64
N HIS A 394 29.64 -16.52 -6.32
CA HIS A 394 28.31 -16.57 -5.74
C HIS A 394 27.61 -15.21 -5.90
N ALA A 395 28.32 -14.11 -5.66
CA ALA A 395 27.83 -12.75 -5.90
C ALA A 395 27.57 -12.50 -7.39
N ALA A 396 28.47 -12.95 -8.27
CA ALA A 396 28.27 -12.89 -9.71
C ALA A 396 26.99 -13.63 -10.14
N ALA A 397 26.76 -14.83 -9.60
CA ALA A 397 25.58 -15.63 -9.92
C ALA A 397 24.27 -14.94 -9.50
N VAL A 398 24.26 -14.28 -8.32
CA VAL A 398 23.13 -13.46 -7.87
C VAL A 398 22.88 -12.29 -8.83
N ALA A 399 23.93 -11.54 -9.18
CA ALA A 399 23.86 -10.41 -10.10
C ALA A 399 23.30 -10.80 -11.48
N CYS A 400 23.81 -11.89 -12.05
CA CYS A 400 23.39 -12.37 -13.36
C CYS A 400 21.94 -12.87 -13.36
N ARG A 401 21.48 -13.54 -12.29
CA ARG A 401 20.06 -13.91 -12.16
C ARG A 401 19.15 -12.70 -12.01
N GLU A 402 19.57 -11.69 -11.24
CA GLU A 402 18.84 -10.43 -11.08
C GLU A 402 18.75 -9.65 -12.42
N LEU A 403 19.77 -9.75 -13.27
CA LEU A 403 19.78 -9.26 -14.66
C LEU A 403 18.93 -10.10 -15.63
N GLY A 404 18.46 -11.29 -15.21
CA GLY A 404 17.59 -12.17 -15.99
C GLY A 404 18.30 -13.31 -16.73
N PHE A 405 19.54 -13.65 -16.36
CA PHE A 405 20.28 -14.81 -16.87
C PHE A 405 20.13 -16.03 -15.95
N GLU A 406 20.61 -17.21 -16.36
CA GLU A 406 20.52 -18.44 -15.56
C GLU A 406 21.50 -18.43 -14.38
N GLY A 407 22.65 -17.78 -14.53
CA GLY A 407 23.69 -17.65 -13.51
C GLY A 407 24.91 -16.90 -14.03
N ALA A 408 26.06 -17.06 -13.39
CA ALA A 408 27.34 -16.51 -13.86
C ALA A 408 28.27 -17.60 -14.36
N GLU A 409 28.95 -17.36 -15.48
CA GLU A 409 30.08 -18.18 -15.95
C GLU A 409 31.35 -17.80 -15.21
N THR A 410 31.59 -16.49 -15.06
CA THR A 410 32.74 -15.95 -14.34
C THR A 410 32.51 -14.49 -13.96
N TRP A 411 33.45 -13.92 -13.21
CA TRP A 411 33.53 -12.50 -12.88
C TRP A 411 34.97 -12.00 -13.10
N SER A 412 35.15 -10.69 -13.16
CA SER A 412 36.43 -10.03 -13.40
C SER A 412 36.64 -8.90 -12.42
N HIS A 413 37.90 -8.72 -11.99
CA HIS A 413 38.36 -7.66 -11.13
C HIS A 413 39.10 -6.57 -11.94
N SER A 414 39.62 -5.57 -11.24
CA SER A 414 40.50 -4.53 -11.76
C SER A 414 39.95 -3.75 -12.96
N ALA A 415 38.64 -3.49 -12.97
CA ALA A 415 37.96 -2.70 -14.01
C ALA A 415 38.21 -3.21 -15.45
N THR A 416 38.20 -4.53 -15.63
CA THR A 416 38.46 -5.20 -16.92
C THR A 416 37.59 -4.65 -18.08
N TYR A 417 36.35 -4.26 -17.81
CA TYR A 417 35.42 -3.68 -18.80
C TYR A 417 35.44 -2.13 -18.80
N GLY A 418 36.53 -1.55 -18.32
CA GLY A 418 36.70 -0.12 -18.13
C GLY A 418 36.16 0.35 -16.80
N ARG A 419 36.68 1.51 -16.36
CA ARG A 419 36.29 2.18 -15.11
C ARG A 419 34.90 2.77 -15.23
N GLY A 420 34.11 2.67 -14.16
CA GLY A 420 32.84 3.36 -14.04
C GLY A 420 33.01 4.80 -13.58
N GLU A 421 31.86 5.44 -13.34
CA GLU A 421 31.76 6.81 -12.84
C GLU A 421 30.72 6.86 -11.72
N GLY A 422 30.91 7.77 -10.77
CA GLY A 422 29.97 7.97 -9.67
C GLY A 422 30.34 7.17 -8.41
N PRO A 423 29.38 6.82 -7.55
CA PRO A 423 29.67 6.11 -6.31
C PRO A 423 29.97 4.63 -6.55
N VAL A 424 30.88 4.06 -5.76
CA VAL A 424 30.99 2.60 -5.57
C VAL A 424 29.93 2.23 -4.54
N TRP A 425 28.85 1.59 -4.98
CA TRP A 425 27.67 1.34 -4.14
C TRP A 425 27.83 0.16 -3.19
N LEU A 426 28.56 -0.87 -3.59
CA LEU A 426 28.74 -2.08 -2.80
C LEU A 426 30.21 -2.48 -2.81
N ASP A 427 30.65 -2.99 -1.66
CA ASP A 427 32.03 -3.36 -1.36
C ASP A 427 32.03 -4.47 -0.30
N ASN A 428 33.04 -5.36 -0.32
CA ASN A 428 33.10 -6.62 0.42
C ASN A 428 31.85 -7.47 0.25
N VAL A 429 31.39 -7.63 -1.00
CA VAL A 429 30.11 -8.28 -1.30
C VAL A 429 30.21 -9.80 -1.15
N ARG A 430 29.63 -10.33 -0.09
CA ARG A 430 29.60 -11.77 0.19
C ARG A 430 28.18 -12.30 0.09
N CYS A 431 27.95 -13.15 -0.91
CA CYS A 431 26.68 -13.82 -1.13
C CYS A 431 26.81 -15.33 -0.85
N SER A 432 25.75 -15.95 -0.37
CA SER A 432 25.62 -17.42 -0.32
C SER A 432 25.36 -18.04 -1.69
N GLY A 433 24.96 -17.21 -2.67
CA GLY A 433 24.67 -17.60 -4.04
C GLY A 433 23.21 -18.00 -4.25
N THR A 434 22.36 -17.91 -3.21
CA THR A 434 20.92 -18.21 -3.25
C THR A 434 20.04 -16.95 -3.22
N GLU A 435 20.64 -15.79 -3.00
CA GLU A 435 19.97 -14.50 -2.95
C GLU A 435 19.31 -14.16 -4.30
N SER A 436 18.23 -13.40 -4.22
CA SER A 436 17.45 -12.94 -5.38
C SER A 436 17.86 -11.54 -5.87
N SER A 437 18.63 -10.81 -5.06
CA SER A 437 19.18 -9.50 -5.39
C SER A 437 20.49 -9.27 -4.64
N LEU A 438 21.42 -8.54 -5.25
CA LEU A 438 22.67 -8.13 -4.59
C LEU A 438 22.44 -7.30 -3.33
N ALA A 439 21.30 -6.62 -3.23
CA ALA A 439 20.91 -5.86 -2.04
C ALA A 439 20.74 -6.74 -0.77
N GLN A 440 20.59 -8.05 -0.95
CA GLN A 440 20.39 -9.02 0.15
C GLN A 440 21.72 -9.63 0.62
N CYS A 441 22.81 -9.43 -0.12
CA CYS A 441 24.12 -9.94 0.25
C CYS A 441 24.75 -9.10 1.37
N SER A 442 25.61 -9.75 2.17
CA SER A 442 26.43 -9.01 3.14
C SER A 442 27.41 -8.11 2.38
N SER A 443 27.60 -6.89 2.86
CA SER A 443 28.56 -5.91 2.32
C SER A 443 28.98 -4.94 3.41
N ASN A 444 29.94 -4.05 3.13
CA ASN A 444 30.32 -2.93 4.01
C ASN A 444 29.19 -1.88 4.18
N GLY A 445 28.12 -1.99 3.39
CA GLY A 445 26.97 -1.08 3.37
C GLY A 445 26.96 -0.15 2.14
N TRP A 446 25.79 0.39 1.82
CA TRP A 446 25.57 1.17 0.59
C TRP A 446 26.44 2.44 0.53
N GLY A 447 27.28 2.53 -0.50
CA GLY A 447 28.17 3.68 -0.74
C GLY A 447 29.33 3.78 0.25
N VAL A 448 29.59 2.70 1.01
CA VAL A 448 30.71 2.60 1.94
C VAL A 448 31.75 1.70 1.28
N SER A 449 32.77 2.33 0.71
CA SER A 449 33.88 1.66 0.04
C SER A 449 35.13 2.52 0.10
N ASP A 450 36.29 1.91 0.25
CA ASP A 450 37.61 2.52 0.06
C ASP A 450 38.21 2.25 -1.34
N CYS A 451 37.47 1.54 -2.18
CA CYS A 451 37.88 1.20 -3.53
C CYS A 451 37.82 2.39 -4.49
N GLN A 452 38.74 2.39 -5.45
CA GLN A 452 38.72 3.28 -6.60
C GLN A 452 38.06 2.58 -7.79
N HIS A 453 37.64 3.32 -8.82
CA HIS A 453 37.11 2.71 -10.05
C HIS A 453 38.12 1.85 -10.84
N SER A 454 39.37 1.76 -10.40
CA SER A 454 40.29 0.72 -10.87
C SER A 454 39.91 -0.68 -10.39
N GLU A 455 39.02 -0.81 -9.40
CA GLU A 455 38.60 -2.03 -8.70
C GLU A 455 37.13 -2.38 -9.01
N ASP A 456 36.54 -1.77 -10.04
CA ASP A 456 35.17 -2.07 -10.42
C ASP A 456 35.03 -3.50 -10.98
N VAL A 457 34.01 -4.22 -10.51
CA VAL A 457 33.69 -5.58 -10.94
C VAL A 457 33.07 -5.62 -12.33
N GLY A 458 33.46 -6.62 -13.10
CA GLY A 458 32.70 -7.11 -14.25
C GLY A 458 32.17 -8.52 -14.05
N VAL A 459 31.09 -8.86 -14.74
CA VAL A 459 30.52 -10.23 -14.72
C VAL A 459 30.32 -10.75 -16.13
N VAL A 460 30.36 -12.07 -16.28
CA VAL A 460 29.99 -12.81 -17.49
C VAL A 460 28.87 -13.77 -17.12
N CYS A 461 27.69 -13.58 -17.69
CA CYS A 461 26.49 -14.32 -17.34
C CYS A 461 26.30 -15.57 -18.23
N SER A 462 25.83 -16.66 -17.60
CA SER A 462 25.56 -17.95 -18.25
C SER A 462 24.13 -18.07 -18.74
N GLY A 463 23.95 -18.84 -19.82
CA GLY A 463 22.64 -19.14 -20.38
C GLY A 463 22.01 -17.98 -21.20
N PRO A 464 20.85 -18.22 -21.83
CA PRO A 464 20.09 -17.18 -22.50
C PRO A 464 19.40 -16.23 -21.49
N LEU A 465 19.09 -15.00 -21.91
CA LEU A 465 18.16 -14.13 -21.18
C LEU A 465 16.83 -14.87 -21.02
N LEU A 466 16.46 -15.19 -19.78
CA LEU A 466 15.18 -15.82 -19.49
C LEU A 466 14.07 -14.84 -19.86
N PRO A 467 13.03 -15.28 -20.60
CA PRO A 467 11.91 -14.41 -20.93
C PRO A 467 11.25 -13.95 -19.63
N ARG A 468 11.43 -12.65 -19.30
CA ARG A 468 10.64 -11.94 -18.29
C ARG A 468 9.18 -12.30 -18.55
N ALA A 469 8.49 -12.85 -17.53
CA ALA A 469 7.05 -13.06 -17.61
C ALA A 469 6.41 -11.75 -18.12
N PRO A 470 5.59 -11.78 -19.19
CA PRO A 470 5.13 -10.56 -19.82
C PRO A 470 4.29 -9.79 -18.79
N SER A 471 4.82 -8.65 -18.36
CA SER A 471 4.06 -7.65 -17.65
C SER A 471 2.84 -7.28 -18.50
N LEU A 472 1.66 -7.20 -17.89
CA LEU A 472 0.43 -6.72 -18.51
C LEU A 472 0.49 -5.22 -18.89
N ALA A 473 1.68 -4.64 -19.04
CA ALA A 473 1.94 -3.24 -19.35
C ALA A 473 2.13 -2.97 -20.86
N SER A 474 1.95 -3.96 -21.74
CA SER A 474 1.99 -3.76 -23.21
C SER A 474 0.60 -3.53 -23.82
N GLY A 475 -0.29 -2.85 -23.11
CA GLY A 475 -1.45 -2.19 -23.70
C GLY A 475 -1.08 -0.75 -24.06
N ALA A 476 -1.04 -0.40 -25.34
CA ALA A 476 -0.76 0.96 -25.78
C ALA A 476 -1.74 1.96 -25.14
N ARG A 477 -1.24 2.86 -24.27
CA ARG A 477 -1.99 4.05 -23.82
C ARG A 477 -2.20 4.96 -25.02
N LEU A 478 -3.44 5.36 -25.29
CA LEU A 478 -3.72 6.46 -26.21
C LEU A 478 -3.25 7.78 -25.57
N GLN A 479 -2.01 8.17 -25.82
CA GLN A 479 -1.58 9.55 -25.56
C GLN A 479 -2.30 10.49 -26.53
N GLY A 480 -3.12 11.40 -26.01
CA GLY A 480 -3.48 12.63 -26.73
C GLY A 480 -4.91 12.78 -27.28
N SER A 481 -5.85 11.83 -27.08
CA SER A 481 -7.25 12.07 -27.49
C SER A 481 -8.28 11.48 -26.51
N ARG A 482 -9.14 12.36 -25.98
CA ARG A 482 -10.24 12.02 -25.06
C ARG A 482 -11.30 11.22 -25.85
N LEU A 483 -11.44 9.92 -25.56
CA LEU A 483 -12.44 9.06 -26.20
C LEU A 483 -13.86 9.49 -25.82
N GLU A 484 -14.73 9.81 -26.80
CA GLU A 484 -16.14 10.04 -26.51
C GLU A 484 -16.83 8.70 -26.20
N VAL A 485 -17.61 8.64 -25.11
CA VAL A 485 -18.32 7.45 -24.64
C VAL A 485 -19.82 7.70 -24.65
N ARG A 486 -20.63 6.69 -24.99
CA ARG A 486 -22.10 6.76 -24.83
C ARG A 486 -22.69 5.41 -24.44
N ILE A 487 -23.87 5.47 -23.83
CA ILE A 487 -24.72 4.31 -23.57
C ILE A 487 -25.79 4.25 -24.65
N LYS A 488 -25.86 3.12 -25.35
CA LYS A 488 -26.90 2.83 -26.33
C LYS A 488 -27.99 1.96 -25.70
N PRO A 489 -29.23 2.45 -25.56
CA PRO A 489 -30.30 1.69 -24.93
C PRO A 489 -30.66 0.47 -25.79
N VAL A 490 -30.74 -0.70 -25.14
CA VAL A 490 -31.06 -1.97 -25.80
C VAL A 490 -32.57 -2.22 -25.86
N LEU A 491 -33.31 -1.70 -24.87
CA LEU A 491 -34.75 -1.91 -24.70
C LEU A 491 -35.55 -0.69 -25.14
N ALA A 492 -36.74 -0.90 -25.70
CA ALA A 492 -37.59 0.16 -26.24
C ALA A 492 -37.99 1.20 -25.17
N TRP A 493 -38.24 0.75 -23.93
CA TRP A 493 -38.57 1.63 -22.80
C TRP A 493 -37.36 2.42 -22.28
N ALA A 494 -36.14 1.89 -22.40
CA ALA A 494 -34.91 2.61 -22.03
C ALA A 494 -34.59 3.78 -22.98
N LYS A 495 -35.21 3.84 -24.16
CA LYS A 495 -35.12 5.01 -25.08
C LYS A 495 -35.88 6.24 -24.56
N LEU A 496 -36.81 6.05 -23.63
CA LEU A 496 -37.61 7.12 -23.02
C LEU A 496 -36.93 7.72 -21.77
N SER A 497 -35.86 7.10 -21.28
CA SER A 497 -35.06 7.56 -20.13
C SER A 497 -34.07 8.64 -20.55
N VAL A 498 -34.20 9.86 -20.01
CA VAL A 498 -33.19 10.91 -20.13
C VAL A 498 -32.67 11.28 -18.72
N PRO A 499 -31.36 11.15 -18.45
CA PRO A 499 -30.35 10.54 -19.31
C PRO A 499 -30.55 9.02 -19.45
N VAL A 500 -29.96 8.43 -20.50
CA VAL A 500 -29.93 6.97 -20.65
C VAL A 500 -28.97 6.42 -19.60
N THR A 501 -29.52 5.66 -18.65
CA THR A 501 -28.77 5.12 -17.51
C THR A 501 -28.34 3.67 -17.70
N GLU A 502 -28.81 2.99 -18.76
CA GLU A 502 -28.55 1.56 -18.94
C GLU A 502 -28.50 1.18 -20.42
N GLY A 503 -27.53 0.36 -20.79
CA GLY A 503 -27.38 -0.14 -22.17
C GLY A 503 -25.96 -0.51 -22.56
N VAL A 504 -25.77 -0.75 -23.85
CA VAL A 504 -24.48 -1.14 -24.43
C VAL A 504 -23.53 0.04 -24.48
N VAL A 505 -22.28 -0.16 -24.06
CA VAL A 505 -21.23 0.85 -24.12
C VAL A 505 -20.70 0.95 -25.56
N GLU A 506 -20.75 2.17 -26.10
CA GLU A 506 -20.11 2.52 -27.37
C GLU A 506 -19.08 3.64 -27.17
N VAL A 507 -17.94 3.52 -27.84
CA VAL A 507 -16.88 4.53 -27.89
C VAL A 507 -16.77 5.10 -29.30
N LYS A 508 -16.43 6.37 -29.43
CA LYS A 508 -16.19 7.01 -30.72
C LYS A 508 -14.71 6.93 -31.06
N TYR A 509 -14.41 6.31 -32.19
CA TYR A 509 -13.06 6.17 -32.73
C TYR A 509 -13.08 6.47 -34.22
N GLU A 510 -12.21 7.38 -34.68
CA GLU A 510 -12.16 7.87 -36.07
C GLU A 510 -13.54 8.35 -36.58
N GLY A 511 -14.27 9.10 -35.75
CA GLY A 511 -15.57 9.67 -36.11
C GLY A 511 -16.75 8.70 -36.15
N ARG A 512 -16.55 7.40 -35.86
CA ARG A 512 -17.63 6.39 -35.84
C ARG A 512 -17.81 5.79 -34.44
N TRP A 513 -19.07 5.53 -34.07
CA TRP A 513 -19.42 4.85 -32.82
C TRP A 513 -19.26 3.33 -32.97
N ARG A 514 -18.53 2.74 -32.03
CA ARG A 514 -18.14 1.33 -32.06
C ARG A 514 -18.35 0.68 -30.69
N GLN A 515 -18.62 -0.62 -30.71
CA GLN A 515 -18.95 -1.38 -29.50
C GLN A 515 -17.70 -1.92 -28.80
N VAL A 516 -17.80 -2.10 -27.49
CA VAL A 516 -16.74 -2.65 -26.63
C VAL A 516 -17.05 -4.11 -26.27
N CYS A 517 -16.02 -4.96 -26.26
CA CYS A 517 -16.14 -6.38 -25.90
C CYS A 517 -16.31 -6.54 -24.38
N ASP A 518 -17.15 -7.49 -23.95
CA ASP A 518 -17.38 -7.77 -22.53
C ASP A 518 -16.33 -8.70 -21.89
N ALA A 519 -15.39 -9.23 -22.68
CA ALA A 519 -14.34 -10.10 -22.18
C ALA A 519 -13.40 -9.33 -21.24
N GLY A 520 -13.40 -9.72 -19.97
CA GLY A 520 -12.68 -9.01 -18.90
C GLY A 520 -13.41 -7.78 -18.36
N TRP A 521 -14.68 -7.56 -18.72
CA TRP A 521 -15.45 -6.43 -18.21
C TRP A 521 -15.86 -6.66 -16.76
N THR A 522 -15.37 -5.79 -15.87
CA THR A 522 -15.60 -5.82 -14.43
C THR A 522 -16.47 -4.66 -13.97
N ARG A 523 -16.75 -4.63 -12.65
CA ARG A 523 -17.40 -3.50 -12.00
C ARG A 523 -16.58 -2.22 -12.09
N ASN A 524 -15.24 -2.31 -12.03
CA ASN A 524 -14.35 -1.15 -12.15
C ASN A 524 -14.44 -0.49 -13.52
N ASN A 525 -14.55 -1.29 -14.59
CA ASN A 525 -14.81 -0.79 -15.94
C ASN A 525 -16.13 -0.01 -16.01
N SER A 526 -17.18 -0.54 -15.37
CA SER A 526 -18.49 0.10 -15.29
C SER A 526 -18.45 1.41 -14.51
N ARG A 527 -17.71 1.46 -13.41
CA ARG A 527 -17.48 2.66 -12.59
C ARG A 527 -16.85 3.79 -13.41
N VAL A 528 -15.75 3.52 -14.11
CA VAL A 528 -15.06 4.52 -14.92
C VAL A 528 -15.92 5.01 -16.08
N VAL A 529 -16.69 4.12 -16.74
CA VAL A 529 -17.66 4.51 -17.78
C VAL A 529 -18.73 5.45 -17.20
N CYS A 530 -19.33 5.09 -16.06
CA CYS A 530 -20.35 5.91 -15.41
C CYS A 530 -19.79 7.26 -14.97
N GLY A 531 -18.60 7.30 -14.36
CA GLY A 531 -17.91 8.53 -13.98
C GLY A 531 -17.58 9.41 -15.19
N THR A 532 -17.09 8.81 -16.28
CA THR A 532 -16.84 9.52 -17.56
C THR A 532 -18.10 10.19 -18.11
N LEU A 533 -19.26 9.58 -17.90
CA LEU A 533 -20.57 10.09 -18.32
C LEU A 533 -21.22 11.03 -17.28
N GLY A 534 -20.54 11.32 -16.16
CA GLY A 534 -21.01 12.24 -15.11
C GLY A 534 -21.98 11.62 -14.11
N PHE A 535 -22.03 10.28 -14.01
CA PHE A 535 -22.80 9.59 -12.98
C PHE A 535 -21.93 9.31 -11.75
N PRO A 536 -22.46 9.46 -10.52
CA PRO A 536 -21.70 9.27 -9.29
C PRO A 536 -21.22 7.83 -9.09
N HIS A 537 -22.05 6.83 -9.39
CA HIS A 537 -21.72 5.42 -9.17
C HIS A 537 -22.39 4.50 -10.21
N GLU A 538 -21.78 3.33 -10.42
CA GLU A 538 -22.36 2.22 -11.18
C GLU A 538 -23.48 1.52 -10.40
N GLY A 539 -24.54 1.12 -11.08
CA GLY A 539 -25.64 0.35 -10.52
C GLY A 539 -25.46 -1.14 -10.71
N HIS A 540 -26.10 -1.94 -9.86
CA HIS A 540 -26.14 -3.39 -10.05
C HIS A 540 -26.86 -3.75 -11.34
N LEU A 541 -26.20 -4.57 -12.18
CA LEU A 541 -26.69 -5.02 -13.46
C LEU A 541 -26.54 -6.55 -13.56
N ASP A 542 -27.65 -7.26 -13.67
CA ASP A 542 -27.64 -8.68 -14.00
C ASP A 542 -27.42 -8.86 -15.52
N THR A 543 -26.22 -9.31 -15.88
CA THR A 543 -25.83 -9.53 -17.27
C THR A 543 -26.47 -10.79 -17.89
N SER A 544 -27.07 -11.68 -17.08
CA SER A 544 -27.71 -12.91 -17.55
C SER A 544 -28.92 -12.64 -18.44
N PHE A 545 -29.69 -11.59 -18.14
CA PHE A 545 -30.82 -11.13 -18.94
C PHE A 545 -30.40 -10.65 -20.33
N TYR A 546 -29.33 -9.85 -20.40
CA TYR A 546 -28.76 -9.35 -21.65
C TYR A 546 -28.15 -10.49 -22.49
N ARG A 547 -27.55 -11.48 -21.84
CA ARG A 547 -27.04 -12.71 -22.48
C ARG A 547 -28.18 -13.53 -23.10
N LYS A 548 -29.30 -13.71 -22.38
CA LYS A 548 -30.50 -14.40 -22.91
C LYS A 548 -31.11 -13.65 -24.10
N LEU A 549 -31.27 -12.33 -24.00
CA LEU A 549 -31.77 -11.48 -25.10
C LEU A 549 -30.89 -11.54 -26.35
N TRP A 550 -29.57 -11.57 -26.17
CA TRP A 550 -28.61 -11.70 -27.28
C TRP A 550 -28.69 -13.06 -27.95
N ASN A 551 -28.76 -14.13 -27.17
CA ASN A 551 -28.90 -15.50 -27.66
C ASN A 551 -30.25 -15.74 -28.37
N LEU A 552 -31.31 -15.06 -27.95
CA LEU A 552 -32.63 -15.10 -28.61
C LEU A 552 -32.62 -14.39 -29.97
N LYS A 553 -31.95 -13.24 -30.09
CA LYS A 553 -31.80 -12.52 -31.38
C LYS A 553 -30.94 -13.25 -32.42
N LEU A 554 -30.09 -14.18 -31.98
CA LEU A 554 -29.29 -15.05 -32.85
C LEU A 554 -30.08 -16.26 -33.39
N LYS A 555 -31.26 -16.58 -32.82
CA LYS A 555 -32.06 -17.75 -33.16
C LYS A 555 -33.28 -17.47 -34.05
N ASP A 556 -33.53 -16.23 -34.44
CA ASP A 556 -34.68 -15.87 -35.27
C ASP A 556 -34.37 -16.03 -36.78
N PRO A 557 -34.89 -17.07 -37.47
CA PRO A 557 -34.46 -17.42 -38.83
C PRO A 557 -35.05 -16.50 -39.91
N LEU A 558 -35.99 -15.62 -39.55
CA LEU A 558 -36.80 -14.84 -40.50
C LEU A 558 -36.59 -13.32 -40.43
N SER A 559 -35.66 -12.83 -39.60
CA SER A 559 -35.28 -11.43 -39.67
C SER A 559 -34.24 -11.21 -40.78
N SER A 560 -34.50 -10.24 -41.66
CA SER A 560 -33.68 -9.80 -42.80
C SER A 560 -32.33 -9.16 -42.40
N LEU A 561 -31.73 -9.62 -41.31
CA LEU A 561 -30.53 -9.11 -40.67
C LEU A 561 -29.32 -10.04 -40.83
N LYS A 562 -29.18 -10.68 -41.99
CA LYS A 562 -27.85 -11.15 -42.47
C LYS A 562 -26.81 -10.00 -42.56
N THR A 563 -27.23 -8.75 -42.44
CA THR A 563 -26.38 -7.55 -42.31
C THR A 563 -25.87 -7.25 -40.89
N LEU A 564 -26.27 -8.00 -39.85
CA LEU A 564 -25.68 -7.90 -38.50
C LEU A 564 -24.60 -8.96 -38.23
N SER A 565 -24.57 -10.05 -39.00
CA SER A 565 -23.49 -11.05 -38.96
C SER A 565 -22.12 -10.46 -39.38
N GLN A 566 -22.12 -9.36 -40.15
CA GLN A 566 -20.92 -8.58 -40.50
C GLN A 566 -20.49 -7.51 -39.46
N LYS A 567 -21.17 -7.37 -38.32
CA LYS A 567 -20.88 -6.31 -37.32
C LYS A 567 -20.41 -6.80 -35.94
N ASN A 568 -19.97 -8.06 -35.81
CA ASN A 568 -19.23 -8.52 -34.62
C ASN A 568 -17.75 -8.06 -34.62
N THR A 569 -17.49 -6.85 -35.10
CA THR A 569 -16.16 -6.28 -35.11
C THR A 569 -16.01 -5.36 -33.93
N PHE A 570 -15.55 -5.94 -32.82
CA PHE A 570 -15.18 -5.25 -31.59
C PHE A 570 -13.83 -4.58 -31.81
N TRP A 571 -13.72 -3.31 -31.41
CA TRP A 571 -12.49 -2.53 -31.63
C TRP A 571 -11.63 -2.43 -30.39
N ILE A 572 -12.26 -2.46 -29.22
CA ILE A 572 -11.59 -2.60 -27.94
C ILE A 572 -11.77 -4.05 -27.48
N HIS A 573 -10.66 -4.77 -27.38
CA HIS A 573 -10.59 -6.10 -26.76
C HIS A 573 -9.66 -6.01 -25.54
N ARG A 574 -9.97 -6.76 -24.48
CA ARG A 574 -9.27 -6.67 -23.17
C ARG A 574 -9.29 -5.24 -22.61
N PHE A 575 -10.39 -4.91 -21.95
CA PHE A 575 -10.60 -3.62 -21.31
C PHE A 575 -10.44 -3.77 -19.79
N GLY A 576 -9.43 -3.14 -19.19
CA GLY A 576 -9.15 -3.26 -17.75
C GLY A 576 -8.99 -1.88 -17.12
N CYS A 577 -9.87 -1.52 -16.19
CA CYS A 577 -9.77 -0.30 -15.39
C CYS A 577 -9.53 -0.68 -13.92
N LEU A 578 -8.76 0.13 -13.21
CA LEU A 578 -8.56 0.04 -11.76
C LEU A 578 -9.77 0.59 -10.98
N GLY A 579 -10.61 1.41 -11.62
CA GLY A 579 -11.85 1.97 -11.03
C GLY A 579 -11.66 3.37 -10.46
N THR A 580 -10.43 3.87 -10.40
CA THR A 580 -10.04 5.20 -9.91
C THR A 580 -9.75 6.17 -11.04
N GLU A 581 -9.72 5.70 -12.29
CA GLU A 581 -9.42 6.56 -13.43
C GLU A 581 -10.52 7.61 -13.65
N PRO A 582 -10.18 8.91 -13.79
CA PRO A 582 -11.16 9.98 -14.03
C PRO A 582 -11.79 9.91 -15.43
N HIS A 583 -11.23 9.13 -16.36
CA HIS A 583 -11.76 8.99 -17.72
C HIS A 583 -11.39 7.65 -18.37
N LEU A 584 -12.29 7.11 -19.20
CA LEU A 584 -12.13 5.82 -19.91
C LEU A 584 -10.82 5.68 -20.70
N SER A 585 -10.32 6.79 -21.26
CA SER A 585 -9.09 6.81 -22.07
C SER A 585 -7.81 6.54 -21.26
N GLN A 586 -7.89 6.55 -19.93
CA GLN A 586 -6.76 6.30 -19.05
C GLN A 586 -6.65 4.83 -18.61
N CYS A 587 -7.68 4.03 -18.86
CA CYS A 587 -7.64 2.59 -18.61
C CYS A 587 -6.73 1.89 -19.64
N PRO A 588 -5.93 0.90 -19.23
CA PRO A 588 -5.29 -0.04 -20.15
C PRO A 588 -6.32 -0.64 -21.13
N LEU A 589 -6.15 -0.33 -22.41
CA LEU A 589 -7.03 -0.78 -23.48
C LEU A 589 -6.20 -1.19 -24.70
N GLN A 590 -6.64 -2.24 -25.39
CA GLN A 590 -6.03 -2.66 -26.65
C GLN A 590 -6.98 -2.36 -27.80
N LEU A 591 -6.56 -1.45 -28.68
CA LEU A 591 -7.27 -1.13 -29.91
C LEU A 591 -6.71 -1.95 -31.07
N ALA A 592 -7.60 -2.46 -31.92
CA ALA A 592 -7.19 -3.04 -33.19
C ALA A 592 -6.60 -1.94 -34.11
N PRO A 593 -5.35 -2.06 -34.61
CA PRO A 593 -4.78 -1.09 -35.54
C PRO A 593 -5.55 -1.07 -36.86
N PRO A 594 -5.61 0.07 -37.56
CA PRO A 594 -6.17 0.13 -38.91
C PRO A 594 -5.41 -0.80 -39.87
N GLY A 595 -6.12 -1.66 -40.60
CA GLY A 595 -5.56 -2.53 -41.64
C GLY A 595 -5.18 -3.97 -41.23
N ARG A 596 -5.26 -4.36 -39.95
CA ARG A 596 -5.04 -5.76 -39.51
C ARG A 596 -6.36 -6.55 -39.32
N PRO A 597 -6.34 -7.90 -39.37
CA PRO A 597 -7.54 -8.71 -39.11
C PRO A 597 -8.13 -8.37 -37.73
N ARG A 598 -9.44 -8.13 -37.71
CA ARG A 598 -10.13 -7.58 -36.54
C ARG A 598 -10.24 -8.66 -35.45
N PRO A 599 -9.89 -8.34 -34.19
CA PRO A 599 -9.94 -9.32 -33.10
C PRO A 599 -11.40 -9.72 -32.83
N THR A 600 -11.65 -11.02 -32.78
CA THR A 600 -12.94 -11.59 -32.40
C THR A 600 -13.06 -11.61 -30.88
N CYS A 601 -14.14 -11.04 -30.34
CA CYS A 601 -14.42 -11.10 -28.90
C CYS A 601 -14.63 -12.57 -28.50
N PRO A 602 -13.85 -13.16 -27.57
CA PRO A 602 -13.87 -14.60 -27.29
C PRO A 602 -15.23 -15.14 -26.86
N ARG A 603 -16.07 -14.29 -26.23
CA ARG A 603 -17.43 -14.61 -25.78
C ARG A 603 -18.52 -14.03 -26.68
N GLY A 604 -18.16 -13.26 -27.71
CA GLY A 604 -19.09 -12.69 -28.70
C GLY A 604 -20.11 -11.68 -28.17
N MET A 605 -19.89 -11.09 -26.98
CA MET A 605 -20.86 -10.22 -26.31
C MET A 605 -20.38 -8.77 -26.16
N HIS A 606 -21.34 -7.84 -26.06
CA HIS A 606 -21.09 -6.42 -25.85
C HIS A 606 -21.05 -6.06 -24.36
N ALA A 607 -20.15 -5.17 -23.99
CA ALA A 607 -20.13 -4.56 -22.67
C ALA A 607 -21.42 -3.78 -22.40
N VAL A 608 -22.05 -4.04 -21.26
CA VAL A 608 -23.29 -3.37 -20.80
C VAL A 608 -23.03 -2.71 -19.46
N VAL A 609 -23.57 -1.51 -19.27
CA VAL A 609 -23.44 -0.75 -18.03
C VAL A 609 -24.80 -0.28 -17.55
N ARG A 610 -24.92 -0.12 -16.22
CA ARG A 610 -26.00 0.62 -15.57
C ARG A 610 -25.38 1.69 -14.67
N CYS A 611 -25.83 2.93 -14.79
CA CYS A 611 -25.36 4.05 -14.00
C CYS A 611 -26.49 4.63 -13.14
N VAL A 612 -26.17 5.01 -11.91
CA VAL A 612 -27.15 5.57 -10.97
C VAL A 612 -27.11 7.10 -11.08
N PRO A 613 -28.22 7.79 -11.39
CA PRO A 613 -28.26 9.25 -11.41
C PRO A 613 -28.19 9.84 -10.01
N GLY A 614 -27.33 10.84 -9.82
CA GLY A 614 -27.16 11.54 -8.53
C GLY A 614 -28.34 12.47 -8.16
N PRO A 615 -28.34 13.02 -6.93
CA PRO A 615 -29.44 13.84 -6.40
C PRO A 615 -29.70 15.11 -7.23
N GLU A 616 -28.69 15.68 -7.89
CA GLU A 616 -28.86 16.83 -8.80
C GLU A 616 -29.71 16.49 -10.04
N PHE A 617 -29.62 15.26 -10.56
CA PHE A 617 -30.41 14.80 -11.71
C PHE A 617 -31.86 14.48 -11.33
N GLN A 618 -32.12 14.08 -10.07
CA GLN A 618 -33.48 13.86 -9.58
C GLN A 618 -34.28 15.16 -9.50
N LYS A 619 -33.62 16.29 -9.16
CA LYS A 619 -34.22 17.65 -9.20
C LYS A 619 -34.60 18.12 -10.61
N ALA A 620 -33.91 17.65 -11.65
CA ALA A 620 -34.24 17.97 -13.05
C ALA A 620 -35.47 17.20 -13.55
N LYS A 621 -35.67 15.95 -13.08
CA LYS A 621 -36.83 15.11 -13.43
C LYS A 621 -38.15 15.66 -12.87
N THR A 622 -38.14 16.27 -11.69
CA THR A 622 -39.33 16.91 -11.09
C THR A 622 -39.74 18.19 -11.83
N LYS A 623 -38.81 18.96 -12.39
CA LYS A 623 -39.12 20.13 -13.25
C LYS A 623 -39.69 19.77 -14.63
N ALA A 624 -39.45 18.55 -15.13
CA ALA A 624 -39.89 18.12 -16.47
C ALA A 624 -41.30 17.50 -16.51
N LYS A 625 -41.86 17.09 -15.35
CA LYS A 625 -43.19 16.46 -15.27
C LYS A 625 -44.39 17.40 -15.56
N GLY A 626 -44.15 18.68 -15.85
CA GLY A 626 -45.21 19.69 -16.00
C GLY A 626 -45.32 20.42 -17.35
N LYS A 627 -44.67 19.99 -18.44
CA LYS A 627 -44.76 20.69 -19.75
C LYS A 627 -45.04 19.77 -20.94
N PRO A 628 -45.92 20.16 -21.89
CA PRO A 628 -46.32 19.31 -23.01
C PRO A 628 -45.19 19.03 -23.99
N LEU A 629 -45.23 17.85 -24.62
CA LEU A 629 -44.20 17.21 -25.45
C LEU A 629 -43.65 17.98 -26.68
N ARG A 630 -44.11 19.20 -26.98
CA ARG A 630 -43.66 19.96 -28.17
C ARG A 630 -42.39 20.80 -27.96
N LYS A 631 -41.80 20.83 -26.75
CA LYS A 631 -40.54 21.56 -26.47
C LYS A 631 -39.32 20.67 -26.19
N ALA A 632 -39.39 19.36 -26.49
CA ALA A 632 -38.26 18.45 -26.31
C ALA A 632 -37.03 18.79 -27.17
N ALA A 633 -37.20 19.53 -28.28
CA ALA A 633 -36.10 19.99 -29.11
C ALA A 633 -35.20 21.04 -28.41
N LYS A 634 -35.72 21.81 -27.44
CA LYS A 634 -34.92 22.79 -26.67
C LYS A 634 -34.14 22.17 -25.50
N VAL A 635 -34.50 20.97 -25.04
CA VAL A 635 -33.78 20.27 -23.95
C VAL A 635 -32.48 19.61 -24.45
N LYS A 636 -32.38 19.31 -25.75
CA LYS A 636 -31.12 18.82 -26.38
C LYS A 636 -29.95 19.81 -26.29
N ALA A 637 -30.21 21.10 -26.03
CA ALA A 637 -29.18 22.13 -25.91
C ALA A 637 -28.55 22.24 -24.50
N LEU A 638 -29.21 21.69 -23.46
CA LEU A 638 -28.77 21.78 -22.06
C LEU A 638 -27.93 20.58 -21.59
N ALA A 639 -27.71 19.59 -22.48
CA ALA A 639 -26.90 18.39 -22.23
C ALA A 639 -25.69 18.34 -23.20
N ARG A 640 -25.08 19.49 -23.48
CA ARG A 640 -23.68 19.51 -23.91
C ARG A 640 -22.82 19.34 -22.65
N PRO A 641 -21.82 18.44 -22.64
CA PRO A 641 -20.85 18.43 -21.56
C PRO A 641 -20.21 19.82 -21.51
N MET A 642 -20.16 20.44 -20.34
CA MET A 642 -19.32 21.63 -20.13
C MET A 642 -17.87 21.19 -20.35
N LEU A 643 -17.40 21.32 -21.59
CA LEU A 643 -15.99 21.50 -21.88
C LEU A 643 -15.62 22.84 -21.24
N ALA A 644 -14.91 22.79 -20.11
CA ALA A 644 -14.18 23.96 -19.63
C ALA A 644 -13.18 24.35 -20.73
N PRO A 645 -13.12 25.62 -21.17
CA PRO A 645 -12.12 26.07 -22.12
C PRO A 645 -10.77 26.30 -21.40
N ALA A 646 -9.70 25.86 -22.10
CA ALA A 646 -8.26 26.12 -21.97
C ALA A 646 -7.65 26.25 -20.56
#